data_AF-A0A1V8U3P3-F1
#
_entry.id   AF-A0A1V8U3P3-F1
#
_cell.length_a   1.000
_cell.length_b   1.000
_cell.length_c   1.000
_cell.angle_alpha   90.00
_cell.angle_beta   90.00
_cell.angle_gamma   90.00
#
_symmetry.space_group_name_H-M   'P 1'
#
loop_
_entity.id
_entity.type
_entity.pdbx_description
1 polymer ?
#
loop_
_entity_poly.entity_id
_entity_poly.type
_entity_poly.pdbx_seq_one_letter_code
_entity_poly.pdbx_strand_id
1 'polypeptide(L)'
;MKRHQTDAYPMPTSLSPANALPKELRKKEILQWEKDLKDVLRKWMADNSSPYAGLLKELEAEFRDEKREMLQATNTADSTATDSYEVKEDPTSSTLPMLCRLHEQDALPAILFNYDRHQCENICEIVLNQLQESEATQRKSGPKWQKTLEKWEQWKKIQLKEAKTANAASKAKKSKGDDEDGDRESKLDQARDAGGADTSVWDNFNPDAAQEGYHFADFSRVQQSELDKYTGQLGARGIAQWLIDALGRGIGVHHAGMNRKYRQIVEILFRKGFLRVIIATGTLALGINMPCKTVVFSGDSVFLTALNFRQCAGRAGRRGFDLLGNVVFQGISREKVCRLISSRLPDLNGHFPITTTLVLRLFTLLHESKNAKYAISAINALLSQPRLHMGGQSFKDQTMHHLRFSIEYLRRQYLLSPSGATLNFAGLVSHLYFTENSSFAFHALLKEGYFHELCANINKQEKATTETLMLIMAHLFQRIPCRQSDQEFREKMKRASSIIFLPPLPKKAAHILREHNRQTLDIFKTYVETFVEQHVDHADRQLPLTGLMAGGEGEATDAVRALPPTHIRSAFVALSGASDQFTSIHDLCQTVRDGVFLEEAVIPHIDVYPDEMEVPLNAWLLDFFKHGDINTIEKANGIRRSDIWFLLNDFSLALATIITSLQNFMKIKEGTDVDMLDVMGSLDAREEAEDTRAGDAEAESEVSGPASSIADSAHGGPVPERPKVVSSLRKAKNADSWEDLADEESTRAEVEARQKADKERLEAGYEEGPAWEKEEGLRNVLKALQVLHAEFSLKFKAMWA
;
A
#
# COMPACT_ATOMS: atom_id res chain seq x y z
N MET A 1 36.04 -6.58 27.38
CA MET A 1 37.20 -5.70 27.09
C MET A 1 38.39 -5.96 28.02
N LYS A 2 38.28 -5.81 29.34
CA LYS A 2 39.41 -6.02 30.28
C LYS A 2 40.09 -7.40 30.16
N ARG A 3 39.33 -8.46 29.88
CA ARG A 3 39.85 -9.83 29.65
C ARG A 3 40.79 -9.95 28.43
N HIS A 4 40.66 -9.07 27.45
CA HIS A 4 41.39 -9.12 26.19
C HIS A 4 42.42 -7.99 26.02
N GLN A 5 42.61 -7.12 27.01
CA GLN A 5 43.55 -6.01 26.88
C GLN A 5 44.99 -6.50 26.66
N THR A 6 45.78 -5.73 25.93
CA THR A 6 47.23 -5.96 25.74
C THR A 6 48.00 -4.71 26.16
N ASP A 7 49.32 -4.80 26.29
CA ASP A 7 50.15 -3.65 26.68
C ASP A 7 50.03 -2.48 25.70
N ALA A 8 49.82 -2.77 24.40
CA ALA A 8 49.56 -1.77 23.36
C ALA A 8 48.12 -1.22 23.37
N TYR A 9 47.18 -1.95 23.98
CA TYR A 9 45.75 -1.64 24.01
C TYR A 9 45.16 -1.76 25.43
N PRO A 10 45.58 -0.91 26.38
CA PRO A 10 45.14 -0.99 27.76
C PRO A 10 43.71 -0.46 27.96
N MET A 11 43.00 -1.02 28.93
CA MET A 11 41.68 -0.51 29.35
C MET A 11 41.86 0.48 30.52
N PRO A 12 41.46 1.76 30.37
CA PRO A 12 41.57 2.76 31.45
C PRO A 12 40.87 2.32 32.74
N THR A 13 41.57 2.33 33.87
CA THR A 13 40.99 1.97 35.19
C THR A 13 39.84 2.89 35.61
N SER A 14 39.77 4.11 35.06
CA SER A 14 38.67 5.06 35.21
C SER A 14 37.36 4.58 34.61
N LEU A 15 37.38 3.66 33.65
CA LEU A 15 36.19 3.10 32.99
C LEU A 15 35.66 1.83 33.65
N SER A 16 36.27 1.38 34.76
CA SER A 16 35.70 0.30 35.55
C SER A 16 34.37 0.76 36.16
N PRO A 17 33.28 -0.03 36.09
CA PRO A 17 31.97 0.36 36.65
C PRO A 17 32.05 0.82 38.12
N ALA A 18 32.95 0.24 38.92
CA ALA A 18 33.16 0.60 40.32
C ALA A 18 33.77 2.00 40.53
N ASN A 19 34.48 2.54 39.53
CA ASN A 19 35.16 3.84 39.58
C ASN A 19 34.44 4.91 38.74
N ALA A 20 33.82 4.50 37.64
CA ALA A 20 33.20 5.39 36.67
C ALA A 20 31.77 5.80 37.05
N LEU A 21 31.05 4.93 37.78
CA LEU A 21 29.65 5.11 38.08
C LEU A 21 29.48 5.47 39.57
N PRO A 22 28.73 6.55 39.90
CA PRO A 22 28.43 6.89 41.28
C PRO A 22 27.49 5.85 41.93
N LYS A 23 27.39 5.88 43.26
CA LYS A 23 26.49 4.99 44.03
C LYS A 23 25.01 5.12 43.62
N GLU A 24 24.60 6.29 43.14
CA GLU A 24 23.27 6.56 42.61
C GLU A 24 23.37 6.85 41.11
N LEU A 25 22.87 5.92 40.29
CA LEU A 25 23.00 5.96 38.85
C LEU A 25 21.95 6.85 38.18
N ARG A 26 22.39 7.91 37.52
CA ARG A 26 21.55 8.74 36.63
C ARG A 26 21.87 8.43 35.17
N LYS A 27 20.85 8.55 34.30
CA LYS A 27 20.96 8.32 32.86
C LYS A 27 22.12 9.10 32.20
N LYS A 28 22.41 10.31 32.68
CA LYS A 28 23.53 11.14 32.18
C LYS A 28 24.89 10.50 32.40
N GLU A 29 25.11 9.88 33.56
CA GLU A 29 26.40 9.26 33.90
C GLU A 29 26.62 7.97 33.09
N ILE A 30 25.56 7.20 32.85
CA ILE A 30 25.60 6.01 31.99
C ILE A 30 25.97 6.38 30.55
N LEU A 31 25.34 7.43 29.99
CA LEU A 31 25.63 7.89 28.63
C LEU A 31 27.07 8.39 28.47
N GLN A 32 27.60 9.06 29.50
CA GLN A 32 28.98 9.51 29.50
C GLN A 32 29.95 8.33 29.57
N TRP A 33 29.71 7.38 30.47
CA TRP A 33 30.50 6.16 30.57
C TRP A 33 30.47 5.32 29.28
N GLU A 34 29.30 5.19 28.66
CA GLU A 34 29.12 4.52 27.38
C GLU A 34 29.91 5.21 26.25
N LYS A 35 29.88 6.54 26.20
CA LYS A 35 30.66 7.33 25.24
C LYS A 35 32.16 7.06 25.39
N ASP A 36 32.67 7.13 26.61
CA ASP A 36 34.10 6.96 26.86
C ASP A 36 34.56 5.51 26.60
N LEU A 37 33.70 4.52 26.87
CA LEU A 37 33.91 3.11 26.50
C LEU A 37 33.95 2.93 24.97
N LYS A 38 33.03 3.57 24.24
CA LYS A 38 32.98 3.54 22.77
C LYS A 38 34.23 4.16 22.13
N ASP A 39 34.80 5.21 22.73
CA ASP A 39 36.01 5.83 22.22
C ASP A 39 37.23 4.90 22.34
N VAL A 40 37.32 4.10 23.41
CA VAL A 40 38.34 3.05 23.53
C VAL A 40 38.12 1.94 22.50
N LEU A 41 36.87 1.47 22.36
CA LEU A 41 36.54 0.43 21.38
C LEU A 41 36.82 0.88 19.94
N ARG A 42 36.55 2.14 19.60
CA ARG A 42 36.82 2.71 18.27
C ARG A 42 38.31 2.68 17.93
N LYS A 43 39.19 2.92 18.92
CA LYS A 43 40.65 2.78 18.75
C LYS A 43 41.06 1.33 18.49
N TRP A 44 40.45 0.37 19.20
CA TRP A 44 40.71 -1.05 18.95
C TRP A 44 40.25 -1.44 17.54
N MET A 45 39.05 -1.01 17.12
CA MET A 45 38.51 -1.31 15.79
C MET A 45 39.34 -0.74 14.62
N ALA A 46 40.07 0.36 14.84
CA ALA A 46 40.86 1.01 13.79
C ALA A 46 42.17 0.28 13.45
N ASP A 47 42.66 -0.60 14.33
CA ASP A 47 43.88 -1.39 14.11
C ASP A 47 43.57 -2.89 14.07
N ASN A 48 43.97 -3.55 12.97
CA ASN A 48 43.83 -4.99 12.77
C ASN A 48 44.68 -5.83 13.73
N SER A 49 45.72 -5.26 14.35
CA SER A 49 46.56 -5.91 15.35
C SER A 49 46.00 -5.83 16.78
N SER A 50 44.87 -5.14 16.96
CA SER A 50 44.24 -4.97 18.26
C SER A 50 43.58 -6.26 18.77
N PRO A 51 43.31 -6.36 20.08
CA PRO A 51 42.58 -7.50 20.64
C PRO A 51 41.08 -7.54 20.30
N TYR A 52 40.61 -6.66 19.39
CA TYR A 52 39.20 -6.56 19.01
C TYR A 52 38.62 -7.88 18.51
N ALA A 53 39.36 -8.66 17.71
CA ALA A 53 38.89 -9.94 17.20
C ALA A 53 38.62 -10.97 18.31
N GLY A 54 39.47 -10.99 19.36
CA GLY A 54 39.27 -11.85 20.53
C GLY A 54 38.06 -11.43 21.36
N LEU A 55 37.91 -10.13 21.58
CA LEU A 55 36.74 -9.55 22.24
C LEU A 55 35.45 -9.88 21.48
N LEU A 56 35.45 -9.73 20.16
CA LEU A 56 34.30 -10.04 19.32
C LEU A 56 33.95 -11.52 19.45
N LYS A 57 34.94 -12.42 19.41
CA LYS A 57 34.72 -13.86 19.57
C LYS A 57 34.14 -14.23 20.94
N GLU A 58 34.59 -13.58 22.01
CA GLU A 58 34.03 -13.78 23.36
C GLU A 58 32.58 -13.29 23.47
N LEU A 59 32.30 -12.08 22.97
CA LEU A 59 30.93 -11.55 22.91
C LEU A 59 30.03 -12.43 22.04
N GLU A 60 30.53 -12.91 20.90
CA GLU A 60 29.81 -13.87 20.07
C GLU A 60 29.58 -15.21 20.76
N ALA A 61 30.50 -15.68 21.60
CA ALA A 61 30.37 -16.93 22.32
C ALA A 61 29.24 -16.87 23.36
N GLU A 62 29.07 -15.74 24.05
CA GLU A 62 27.91 -15.49 24.94
C GLU A 62 26.57 -15.51 24.19
N PHE A 63 26.56 -15.22 22.87
CA PHE A 63 25.38 -15.37 22.01
C PHE A 63 25.26 -16.75 21.33
N ARG A 64 26.32 -17.59 21.36
CA ARG A 64 26.35 -18.92 20.74
C ARG A 64 26.03 -20.04 21.73
N ASP A 65 26.30 -19.83 23.02
CA ASP A 65 26.22 -20.88 24.03
C ASP A 65 24.91 -20.81 24.80
N GLU A 66 23.86 -21.33 24.17
CA GLU A 66 22.87 -22.15 24.84
C GLU A 66 22.48 -23.22 23.83
N LYS A 67 22.37 -24.47 24.29
CA LYS A 67 21.68 -25.55 23.57
C LYS A 67 20.49 -24.90 22.85
N ARG A 68 20.55 -24.79 21.52
CA ARG A 68 19.36 -24.50 20.72
C ARG A 68 18.43 -25.64 21.09
N GLU A 69 17.51 -25.43 22.03
CA GLU A 69 16.54 -26.45 22.39
C GLU A 69 15.95 -26.91 21.07
N MET A 70 16.00 -28.21 20.82
CA MET A 70 15.42 -28.78 19.62
C MET A 70 14.04 -28.17 19.46
N LEU A 71 13.85 -27.35 18.42
CA LEU A 71 12.53 -26.94 18.01
C LEU A 71 11.84 -28.26 17.66
N GLN A 72 11.01 -28.76 18.57
CA GLN A 72 10.12 -29.86 18.25
C GLN A 72 9.17 -29.30 17.20
N ALA A 73 9.44 -29.65 15.94
CA ALA A 73 8.49 -29.42 14.87
C ALA A 73 7.21 -30.15 15.25
N THR A 74 6.06 -29.50 15.10
CA THR A 74 4.73 -30.07 15.34
C THR A 74 4.35 -31.17 14.34
N ASN A 75 5.21 -31.49 13.36
CA ASN A 75 4.98 -32.57 12.41
C ASN A 75 5.26 -33.94 13.06
N THR A 76 4.19 -34.56 13.57
CA THR A 76 4.14 -35.99 13.91
C THR A 76 4.12 -36.85 12.65
N ALA A 77 5.28 -37.01 11.99
CA ALA A 77 5.43 -37.98 10.91
C ALA A 77 6.71 -38.84 10.99
N ASP A 78 7.79 -38.40 11.64
CA ASP A 78 9.00 -39.23 11.79
C ASP A 78 9.70 -38.96 13.13
N SER A 79 9.35 -39.73 14.17
CA SER A 79 9.98 -39.65 15.50
C SER A 79 11.15 -40.63 15.67
N THR A 80 11.77 -41.08 14.58
CA THR A 80 12.93 -41.99 14.64
C THR A 80 14.06 -41.57 13.70
N ALA A 81 14.74 -40.47 13.99
CA ALA A 81 16.13 -40.26 13.59
C ALA A 81 16.76 -39.09 14.37
N THR A 82 17.74 -39.41 15.21
CA THR A 82 18.74 -38.46 15.70
C THR A 82 19.68 -38.10 14.55
N ASP A 83 19.31 -37.14 13.71
CA ASP A 83 20.23 -36.48 12.79
C ASP A 83 20.01 -34.96 12.85
N SER A 84 21.08 -34.24 13.14
CA SER A 84 21.13 -32.78 13.20
C SER A 84 21.04 -32.21 11.78
N TYR A 85 19.84 -31.87 11.32
CA TYR A 85 19.65 -31.06 10.13
C TYR A 85 19.59 -29.57 10.50
N GLU A 86 20.31 -28.74 9.76
CA GLU A 86 20.03 -27.29 9.70
C GLU A 86 18.58 -27.12 9.26
N VAL A 87 17.70 -26.85 10.22
CA VAL A 87 16.31 -26.53 9.94
C VAL A 87 16.34 -25.27 9.07
N LYS A 88 16.02 -25.40 7.78
CA LYS A 88 15.42 -24.29 7.04
C LYS A 88 14.16 -23.92 7.83
N GLU A 89 14.27 -22.94 8.71
CA GLU A 89 13.21 -22.49 9.61
C GLU A 89 12.03 -22.01 8.77
N ASP A 90 11.13 -22.93 8.43
CA ASP A 90 9.82 -22.57 7.93
C ASP A 90 9.07 -21.86 9.08
N PRO A 91 8.73 -20.57 8.93
CA PRO A 91 8.04 -19.81 9.97
C PRO A 91 6.75 -20.51 10.43
N THR A 92 6.09 -21.23 9.54
CA THR A 92 4.80 -21.89 9.82
C THR A 92 4.90 -22.97 10.91
N SER A 93 6.01 -23.73 10.94
CA SER A 93 6.22 -24.82 11.92
C SER A 93 6.71 -24.33 13.29
N SER A 94 7.37 -23.17 13.33
CA SER A 94 8.02 -22.64 14.53
C SER A 94 7.21 -21.57 15.26
N THR A 95 6.12 -21.09 14.66
CA THR A 95 5.35 -19.96 15.20
C THR A 95 4.62 -20.31 16.50
N LEU A 96 3.84 -21.41 16.56
CA LEU A 96 3.11 -21.76 17.79
C LEU A 96 4.05 -22.01 18.99
N PRO A 97 5.14 -22.80 18.88
CA PRO A 97 6.10 -22.96 19.98
C PRO A 97 6.70 -21.63 20.45
N MET A 98 7.01 -20.71 19.52
CA MET A 98 7.49 -19.38 19.86
C MET A 98 6.43 -18.58 20.63
N LEU A 99 5.17 -18.58 20.18
CA LEU A 99 4.08 -17.89 20.86
C LEU A 99 3.83 -18.44 22.27
N CYS A 100 3.91 -19.75 22.46
CA CYS A 100 3.82 -20.38 23.78
C CYS A 100 4.94 -19.88 24.72
N ARG A 101 6.19 -19.84 24.26
CA ARG A 101 7.31 -19.27 25.05
C ARG A 101 7.09 -17.80 25.39
N LEU A 102 6.61 -17.00 24.43
CA LEU A 102 6.28 -15.60 24.69
C LEU A 102 5.13 -15.48 25.70
N HIS A 103 4.16 -16.38 25.69
CA HIS A 103 3.09 -16.41 26.68
C HIS A 103 3.62 -16.76 28.08
N GLU A 104 4.47 -17.80 28.20
CA GLU A 104 5.11 -18.21 29.45
C GLU A 104 6.00 -17.11 30.07
N GLN A 105 6.66 -16.33 29.23
CA GLN A 105 7.50 -15.19 29.65
C GLN A 105 6.71 -13.91 29.93
N ASP A 106 5.37 -13.95 29.89
CA ASP A 106 4.49 -12.78 29.91
C ASP A 106 4.90 -11.72 28.86
N ALA A 107 5.43 -12.13 27.71
CA ALA A 107 5.89 -11.26 26.64
C ALA A 107 4.79 -10.89 25.63
N LEU A 108 3.55 -11.34 25.83
CA LEU A 108 2.38 -10.93 25.04
C LEU A 108 1.77 -9.63 25.62
N PRO A 109 1.06 -8.80 24.83
CA PRO A 109 0.64 -9.00 23.44
C PRO A 109 1.78 -8.83 22.43
N ALA A 110 1.72 -9.57 21.32
CA ALA A 110 2.71 -9.55 20.24
C ALA A 110 2.10 -9.24 18.87
N ILE A 111 2.89 -8.55 18.03
CA ILE A 111 2.60 -8.32 16.61
C ILE A 111 3.68 -9.02 15.78
N LEU A 112 3.26 -9.93 14.92
CA LEU A 112 4.09 -10.70 13.99
C LEU A 112 4.03 -10.04 12.62
N PHE A 113 5.11 -9.39 12.21
CA PHE A 113 5.22 -8.79 10.90
C PHE A 113 5.71 -9.81 9.88
N ASN A 114 4.90 -10.03 8.85
CA ASN A 114 5.27 -10.73 7.63
C ASN A 114 4.88 -9.86 6.42
N TYR A 115 5.79 -9.66 5.47
CA TYR A 115 5.54 -8.77 4.31
C TYR A 115 4.79 -9.46 3.17
N ASP A 116 4.35 -10.70 3.37
CA ASP A 116 3.48 -11.44 2.47
C ASP A 116 2.11 -11.68 3.16
N ARG A 117 1.04 -11.25 2.49
CA ARG A 117 -0.34 -11.31 3.02
C ARG A 117 -0.84 -12.75 3.10
N HIS A 118 -0.56 -13.54 2.07
CA HIS A 118 -0.94 -14.94 2.05
C HIS A 118 -0.22 -15.70 3.16
N GLN A 119 1.04 -15.37 3.41
CA GLN A 119 1.76 -15.94 4.56
C GLN A 119 1.17 -15.49 5.90
N CYS A 120 0.65 -14.27 6.02
CA CYS A 120 -0.05 -13.84 7.24
C CYS A 120 -1.27 -14.72 7.54
N GLU A 121 -2.12 -14.96 6.52
CA GLU A 121 -3.29 -15.83 6.63
C GLU A 121 -2.89 -17.28 6.91
N ASN A 122 -1.92 -17.82 6.15
CA ASN A 122 -1.42 -19.18 6.30
C ASN A 122 -0.81 -19.44 7.69
N ILE A 123 -0.02 -18.51 8.23
CA ILE A 123 0.52 -18.63 9.60
C ILE A 123 -0.62 -18.67 10.62
N CYS A 124 -1.64 -17.83 10.45
CA CYS A 124 -2.80 -17.81 11.34
C CYS A 124 -3.57 -19.14 11.30
N GLU A 125 -3.86 -19.63 10.10
CA GLU A 125 -4.58 -20.87 9.87
C GLU A 125 -3.82 -22.08 10.44
N ILE A 126 -2.50 -22.15 10.24
CA ILE A 126 -1.66 -23.23 10.78
C ILE A 126 -1.64 -23.18 12.31
N VAL A 127 -1.48 -22.00 12.92
CA VAL A 127 -1.51 -21.86 14.38
C VAL A 127 -2.88 -22.24 14.93
N LEU A 128 -3.96 -21.82 14.27
CA LEU A 128 -5.33 -22.18 14.64
C LEU A 128 -5.55 -23.69 14.59
N ASN A 129 -5.16 -24.34 13.48
CA ASN A 129 -5.30 -25.77 13.28
C ASN A 129 -4.50 -26.55 14.34
N GLN A 130 -3.26 -26.15 14.63
CA GLN A 130 -2.44 -26.79 15.67
C GLN A 130 -3.07 -26.66 17.07
N LEU A 131 -3.65 -25.50 17.40
CA LEU A 131 -4.36 -25.31 18.67
C LEU A 131 -5.62 -26.18 18.74
N GLN A 132 -6.42 -26.21 17.67
CA GLN A 132 -7.65 -27.01 17.59
C GLN A 132 -7.37 -28.52 17.62
N GLU A 133 -6.35 -29.00 16.90
CA GLU A 133 -5.93 -30.41 16.89
C GLU A 133 -5.40 -30.84 18.25
N SER A 134 -4.59 -30.00 18.89
CA SER A 134 -4.06 -30.26 20.23
C SER A 134 -5.19 -30.31 21.27
N GLU A 135 -6.17 -29.40 21.16
CA GLU A 135 -7.36 -29.39 22.00
C GLU A 135 -8.22 -30.63 21.75
N ALA A 136 -8.51 -30.98 20.50
CA ALA A 136 -9.28 -32.17 20.16
C ALA A 136 -8.62 -33.47 20.65
N THR A 137 -7.30 -33.55 20.57
CA THR A 137 -6.52 -34.68 21.08
C THR A 137 -6.64 -34.78 22.60
N GLN A 138 -6.55 -33.65 23.31
CA GLN A 138 -6.76 -33.61 24.76
C GLN A 138 -8.21 -33.95 25.14
N ARG A 139 -9.21 -33.49 24.37
CA ARG A 139 -10.62 -33.81 24.60
C ARG A 139 -10.89 -35.32 24.47
N LYS A 140 -10.22 -36.00 23.53
CA LYS A 140 -10.36 -37.46 23.32
C LYS A 140 -9.59 -38.29 24.35
N SER A 141 -8.40 -37.85 24.77
CA SER A 141 -7.45 -38.66 25.58
C SER A 141 -7.31 -38.22 27.04
N GLY A 142 -7.83 -37.05 27.43
CA GLY A 142 -7.61 -36.43 28.72
C GLY A 142 -8.54 -36.94 29.84
N PRO A 143 -8.02 -37.52 30.93
CA PRO A 143 -8.83 -37.96 32.09
C PRO A 143 -9.54 -36.80 32.80
N LYS A 144 -9.00 -35.58 32.68
CA LYS A 144 -9.52 -34.37 33.30
C LYS A 144 -10.76 -33.86 32.58
N TRP A 145 -10.77 -33.85 31.24
CA TRP A 145 -11.89 -33.38 30.43
C TRP A 145 -13.10 -34.31 30.51
N GLN A 146 -12.88 -35.63 30.50
CA GLN A 146 -13.94 -36.63 30.70
C GLN A 146 -14.67 -36.42 32.04
N LYS A 147 -13.93 -36.17 33.12
CA LYS A 147 -14.50 -35.84 34.44
C LYS A 147 -15.25 -34.50 34.45
N THR A 148 -14.80 -33.50 33.69
CA THR A 148 -15.49 -32.21 33.55
C THR A 148 -16.80 -32.36 32.78
N LEU A 149 -16.80 -33.13 31.69
CA LEU A 149 -18.00 -33.47 30.91
C LEU A 149 -19.01 -34.25 31.74
N GLU A 150 -18.57 -35.27 32.48
CA GLU A 150 -19.45 -36.04 33.37
C GLU A 150 -20.10 -35.15 34.44
N LYS A 151 -19.34 -34.23 35.04
CA LYS A 151 -19.86 -33.25 36.01
C LYS A 151 -20.87 -32.28 35.37
N TRP A 152 -20.59 -31.80 34.17
CA TRP A 152 -21.50 -30.92 33.44
C TRP A 152 -22.79 -31.64 33.00
N GLU A 153 -22.70 -32.89 32.53
CA GLU A 153 -23.88 -33.69 32.17
C GLU A 153 -24.73 -34.04 33.41
N GLN A 154 -24.08 -34.31 34.54
CA GLN A 154 -24.77 -34.51 35.83
C GLN A 154 -25.49 -33.23 36.24
N TRP A 155 -24.82 -32.07 36.17
CA TRP A 155 -25.44 -30.77 36.41
C TRP A 155 -26.62 -30.50 35.48
N LYS A 156 -26.48 -30.73 34.17
CA LYS A 156 -27.55 -30.55 33.17
C LYS A 156 -28.75 -31.46 33.45
N LYS A 157 -28.50 -32.70 33.90
CA LYS A 157 -29.56 -33.64 34.34
C LYS A 157 -30.24 -33.17 35.63
N ILE A 158 -29.52 -32.54 36.55
CA ILE A 158 -30.09 -31.96 37.79
C ILE A 158 -30.97 -30.75 37.43
N GLN A 159 -30.47 -29.81 36.63
CA GLN A 159 -31.22 -28.67 36.09
C GLN A 159 -32.50 -29.10 35.36
N LEU A 160 -32.42 -30.10 34.47
CA LEU A 160 -33.60 -30.63 33.77
C LEU A 160 -34.60 -31.31 34.71
N LYS A 161 -34.14 -31.94 35.80
CA LYS A 161 -35.01 -32.54 36.82
C LYS A 161 -35.67 -31.46 37.67
N GLU A 162 -34.94 -30.42 38.06
CA GLU A 162 -35.43 -29.25 38.80
C GLU A 162 -36.43 -28.44 37.97
N ALA A 163 -36.15 -28.20 36.70
CA ALA A 163 -37.09 -27.57 35.77
C ALA A 163 -38.36 -28.40 35.55
N LYS A 164 -38.27 -29.74 35.55
CA LYS A 164 -39.43 -30.64 35.50
C LYS A 164 -40.23 -30.64 36.80
N THR A 165 -39.57 -30.55 37.96
CA THR A 165 -40.27 -30.45 39.26
C THR A 165 -40.88 -29.08 39.48
N ALA A 166 -40.24 -28.00 39.04
CA ALA A 166 -40.80 -26.64 39.02
C ALA A 166 -42.03 -26.54 38.08
N ASN A 167 -41.98 -27.15 36.90
CA ASN A 167 -43.12 -27.24 35.99
C ASN A 167 -44.25 -28.16 36.50
N ALA A 168 -43.93 -29.19 37.29
CA ALA A 168 -44.93 -30.03 37.95
C ALA A 168 -45.59 -29.29 39.14
N ALA A 169 -44.82 -28.52 39.91
CA ALA A 169 -45.32 -27.69 41.00
C ALA A 169 -46.17 -26.50 40.50
N SER A 170 -45.81 -25.89 39.36
CA SER A 170 -46.62 -24.82 38.73
C SER A 170 -47.93 -25.36 38.12
N LYS A 171 -47.95 -26.61 37.63
CA LYS A 171 -49.18 -27.31 37.22
C LYS A 171 -50.07 -27.70 38.41
N ALA A 172 -49.49 -28.11 39.54
CA ALA A 172 -50.24 -28.44 40.76
C ALA A 172 -50.85 -27.20 41.45
N LYS A 173 -50.24 -26.02 41.29
CA LYS A 173 -50.76 -24.74 41.83
C LYS A 173 -51.91 -24.12 41.02
N LYS A 174 -52.20 -24.64 39.82
CA LYS A 174 -53.27 -24.12 38.94
C LYS A 174 -54.64 -24.79 39.16
N SER A 175 -54.78 -25.66 40.16
CA SER A 175 -56.02 -26.39 40.45
C SER A 175 -56.67 -26.07 41.80
N LYS A 176 -56.35 -24.95 42.46
CA LYS A 176 -57.06 -24.50 43.67
C LYS A 176 -57.36 -23.01 43.55
N GLY A 177 -58.66 -22.70 43.56
CA GLY A 177 -59.25 -21.41 43.17
C GLY A 177 -59.04 -20.26 44.15
N ASP A 178 -59.51 -19.10 43.68
CA ASP A 178 -59.59 -17.76 44.30
C ASP A 178 -59.90 -17.74 45.80
N ASP A 179 -59.23 -16.85 46.54
CA ASP A 179 -59.88 -15.71 47.22
C ASP A 179 -58.85 -14.75 47.88
N GLU A 180 -59.20 -13.46 47.79
CA GLU A 180 -58.90 -12.28 48.63
C GLU A 180 -57.48 -11.74 48.92
N ASP A 181 -57.36 -10.44 48.60
CA ASP A 181 -56.59 -9.32 49.17
C ASP A 181 -55.49 -9.55 50.24
N GLY A 182 -54.30 -9.00 49.96
CA GLY A 182 -53.25 -8.75 50.95
C GLY A 182 -51.82 -8.69 50.38
N ASP A 183 -51.13 -7.58 50.61
CA ASP A 183 -49.68 -7.33 50.46
C ASP A 183 -49.05 -7.23 49.06
N ARG A 184 -49.00 -5.97 48.59
CA ARG A 184 -48.04 -5.46 47.60
C ARG A 184 -46.64 -5.24 48.21
N GLU A 185 -46.04 -6.24 48.86
CA GLU A 185 -44.62 -6.17 49.28
C GLU A 185 -43.76 -7.38 48.89
N SER A 186 -44.26 -8.34 48.11
CA SER A 186 -43.48 -9.56 47.82
C SER A 186 -42.74 -9.59 46.47
N LYS A 187 -43.07 -8.73 45.49
CA LYS A 187 -42.46 -8.81 44.15
C LYS A 187 -41.08 -8.17 44.04
N LEU A 188 -40.80 -7.14 44.86
CA LEU A 188 -39.49 -6.47 44.83
C LEU A 188 -38.44 -7.25 45.63
N ASP A 189 -38.85 -7.88 46.74
CA ASP A 189 -37.97 -8.78 47.50
C ASP A 189 -37.74 -10.11 46.77
N GLN A 190 -38.72 -10.66 46.04
CA GLN A 190 -38.47 -11.80 45.13
C GLN A 190 -37.52 -11.46 43.98
N ALA A 191 -37.49 -10.20 43.51
CA ALA A 191 -36.54 -9.74 42.50
C ALA A 191 -35.14 -9.45 43.10
N ARG A 192 -35.05 -9.07 44.38
CA ARG A 192 -33.77 -8.93 45.11
C ARG A 192 -33.19 -10.30 45.50
N ASP A 193 -34.02 -11.25 45.91
CA ASP A 193 -33.60 -12.62 46.27
C ASP A 193 -33.24 -13.47 45.04
N ALA A 194 -33.86 -13.23 43.88
CA ALA A 194 -33.44 -13.82 42.60
C ALA A 194 -32.08 -13.28 42.09
N GLY A 195 -31.68 -12.08 42.55
CA GLY A 195 -30.36 -11.50 42.29
C GLY A 195 -29.23 -12.07 43.16
N GLY A 196 -29.57 -12.94 44.13
CA GLY A 196 -28.62 -13.60 45.04
C GLY A 196 -28.44 -15.09 44.80
N ALA A 197 -28.97 -15.65 43.70
CA ALA A 197 -28.65 -17.01 43.31
C ALA A 197 -27.19 -17.05 42.85
N ASP A 198 -26.34 -17.75 43.63
CA ASP A 198 -24.97 -18.09 43.24
C ASP A 198 -24.98 -18.56 41.78
N THR A 199 -24.45 -17.72 40.90
CA THR A 199 -24.35 -18.03 39.47
C THR A 199 -23.50 -19.29 39.39
N SER A 200 -24.09 -20.41 38.98
CA SER A 200 -23.40 -21.69 39.02
C SER A 200 -22.24 -21.61 38.04
N VAL A 201 -21.09 -22.17 38.41
CA VAL A 201 -19.89 -22.25 37.54
C VAL A 201 -20.23 -22.87 36.16
N TRP A 202 -21.35 -23.60 36.06
CA TRP A 202 -21.83 -24.27 34.86
C TRP A 202 -22.84 -23.48 34.02
N ASP A 203 -23.43 -22.39 34.53
CA ASP A 203 -24.43 -21.60 33.79
C ASP A 203 -23.81 -20.92 32.55
N ASN A 204 -22.51 -20.59 32.61
CA ASN A 204 -21.72 -20.03 31.51
C ASN A 204 -20.77 -21.05 30.86
N PHE A 205 -20.90 -22.34 31.19
CA PHE A 205 -20.01 -23.36 30.64
C PHE A 205 -20.44 -23.75 29.22
N ASN A 206 -19.65 -23.33 28.23
CA ASN A 206 -19.80 -23.75 26.84
C ASN A 206 -18.80 -24.88 26.52
N PRO A 207 -19.27 -26.11 26.22
CA PRO A 207 -18.41 -27.24 25.84
C PRO A 207 -17.60 -26.99 24.56
N ASP A 208 -18.08 -26.10 23.70
CA ASP A 208 -17.48 -25.80 22.40
C ASP A 208 -16.54 -24.59 22.43
N ALA A 209 -16.49 -23.83 23.54
CA ALA A 209 -15.53 -22.75 23.72
C ALA A 209 -14.09 -23.28 23.88
N ALA A 210 -13.13 -22.46 23.49
CA ALA A 210 -11.71 -22.81 23.60
C ALA A 210 -11.31 -23.05 25.07
N GLN A 211 -10.72 -24.21 25.35
CA GLN A 211 -10.20 -24.57 26.67
C GLN A 211 -9.05 -23.65 27.10
N GLU A 212 -8.96 -23.38 28.42
CA GLU A 212 -7.84 -22.66 29.01
C GLU A 212 -6.50 -23.36 28.66
N GLY A 213 -5.57 -22.61 28.06
CA GLY A 213 -4.30 -23.13 27.52
C GLY A 213 -4.30 -23.44 26.01
N TYR A 214 -5.44 -23.37 25.33
CA TYR A 214 -5.56 -23.55 23.86
C TYR A 214 -6.06 -22.28 23.14
N HIS A 215 -5.94 -21.14 23.81
CA HIS A 215 -6.19 -19.80 23.28
C HIS A 215 -5.16 -18.84 23.85
N PHE A 216 -4.94 -17.73 23.15
CA PHE A 216 -4.21 -16.57 23.65
C PHE A 216 -5.16 -15.45 24.10
N ALA A 217 -6.48 -15.59 23.91
CA ALA A 217 -7.46 -14.55 24.27
C ALA A 217 -7.44 -14.21 25.77
N ASP A 218 -7.57 -12.91 26.08
CA ASP A 218 -7.78 -12.42 27.45
C ASP A 218 -9.28 -12.13 27.68
N PHE A 219 -10.02 -13.16 28.11
CA PHE A 219 -11.46 -13.08 28.38
C PHE A 219 -11.82 -12.14 29.56
N SER A 220 -10.84 -11.63 30.32
CA SER A 220 -11.10 -10.63 31.37
C SER A 220 -11.39 -9.24 30.81
N ARG A 221 -11.05 -8.99 29.54
CA ARG A 221 -11.07 -7.67 28.92
C ARG A 221 -12.33 -7.35 28.14
N VAL A 222 -13.02 -8.37 27.63
CA VAL A 222 -14.19 -8.23 26.76
C VAL A 222 -15.24 -9.24 27.19
N GLN A 223 -16.50 -8.79 27.31
CA GLN A 223 -17.62 -9.67 27.64
C GLN A 223 -18.00 -10.55 26.44
N GLN A 224 -18.46 -11.77 26.71
CA GLN A 224 -18.85 -12.71 25.65
C GLN A 224 -19.94 -12.15 24.74
N SER A 225 -20.93 -11.43 25.29
CA SER A 225 -22.01 -10.79 24.52
C SER A 225 -21.50 -9.74 23.52
N GLU A 226 -20.44 -9.01 23.88
CA GLU A 226 -19.81 -8.04 22.98
C GLU A 226 -19.04 -8.76 21.86
N LEU A 227 -18.33 -9.84 22.21
CA LEU A 227 -17.63 -10.66 21.23
C LEU A 227 -18.62 -11.28 20.22
N ASP A 228 -19.75 -11.81 20.70
CA ASP A 228 -20.80 -12.41 19.87
C ASP A 228 -21.44 -11.40 18.91
N LYS A 229 -21.55 -10.13 19.32
CA LYS A 229 -21.97 -9.04 18.42
C LYS A 229 -20.97 -8.86 17.27
N TYR A 230 -19.67 -8.80 17.58
CA TYR A 230 -18.64 -8.64 16.55
C TYR A 230 -18.57 -9.86 15.61
N THR A 231 -18.62 -11.08 16.15
CA THR A 231 -18.60 -12.31 15.34
C THR A 231 -19.85 -12.44 14.47
N GLY A 232 -21.04 -12.07 14.99
CA GLY A 232 -22.29 -12.01 14.23
C GLY A 232 -22.23 -11.03 13.05
N GLN A 233 -21.67 -9.83 13.28
CA GLN A 233 -21.46 -8.84 12.20
C GLN A 233 -20.51 -9.33 11.11
N LEU A 234 -19.46 -10.08 11.49
CA LEU A 234 -18.53 -10.67 10.54
C LEU A 234 -19.17 -11.82 9.75
N GLY A 235 -19.93 -12.69 10.41
CA GLY A 235 -20.65 -13.79 9.77
C GLY A 235 -21.68 -13.29 8.75
N ALA A 236 -22.41 -12.21 9.06
CA ALA A 236 -23.38 -11.60 8.14
C ALA A 236 -22.74 -11.07 6.84
N ARG A 237 -21.43 -10.77 6.86
CA ARG A 237 -20.66 -10.28 5.70
C ARG A 237 -19.95 -11.38 4.93
N GLY A 238 -20.20 -12.65 5.26
CA GLY A 238 -19.56 -13.78 4.58
C GLY A 238 -18.06 -13.91 4.86
N ILE A 239 -17.56 -13.36 5.98
CA ILE A 239 -16.18 -13.58 6.39
C ILE A 239 -15.99 -15.06 6.75
N ALA A 240 -14.88 -15.65 6.29
CA ALA A 240 -14.61 -17.06 6.49
C ALA A 240 -14.63 -17.44 7.98
N GLN A 241 -15.30 -18.56 8.30
CA GLN A 241 -15.51 -18.99 9.69
C GLN A 241 -14.20 -19.18 10.47
N TRP A 242 -13.15 -19.69 9.82
CA TRP A 242 -11.86 -19.92 10.46
C TRP A 242 -11.22 -18.60 10.99
N LEU A 243 -11.45 -17.46 10.34
CA LEU A 243 -10.99 -16.16 10.81
C LEU A 243 -11.74 -15.71 12.07
N ILE A 244 -13.03 -16.02 12.14
CA ILE A 244 -13.87 -15.75 13.31
C ILE A 244 -13.42 -16.63 14.48
N ASP A 245 -13.14 -17.91 14.21
CA ASP A 245 -12.63 -18.86 15.20
C ASP A 245 -11.24 -18.45 15.73
N ALA A 246 -10.36 -17.94 14.85
CA ALA A 246 -9.08 -17.39 15.24
C ALA A 246 -9.22 -16.19 16.19
N LEU A 247 -10.14 -15.26 15.90
CA LEU A 247 -10.43 -14.12 16.77
C LEU A 247 -10.91 -14.59 18.14
N GLY A 248 -11.81 -15.58 18.19
CA GLY A 248 -12.28 -16.18 19.45
C GLY A 248 -11.16 -16.78 20.30
N ARG A 249 -10.05 -17.19 19.68
CA ARG A 249 -8.84 -17.69 20.37
C ARG A 249 -7.79 -16.62 20.66
N GLY A 250 -8.06 -15.35 20.33
CA GLY A 250 -7.16 -14.24 20.63
C GLY A 250 -6.08 -13.99 19.57
N ILE A 251 -6.26 -14.53 18.36
CA ILE A 251 -5.36 -14.39 17.22
C ILE A 251 -6.08 -13.62 16.11
N GLY A 252 -5.47 -12.57 15.57
CA GLY A 252 -6.02 -11.79 14.46
C GLY A 252 -5.05 -11.65 13.29
N VAL A 253 -5.59 -11.50 12.08
CA VAL A 253 -4.83 -11.15 10.87
C VAL A 253 -5.04 -9.67 10.53
N HIS A 254 -4.03 -8.96 10.04
CA HIS A 254 -4.19 -7.57 9.61
C HIS A 254 -3.33 -7.22 8.39
N HIS A 255 -3.98 -7.08 7.23
CA HIS A 255 -3.36 -6.53 6.03
C HIS A 255 -4.40 -5.86 5.14
N ALA A 256 -3.96 -5.04 4.19
CA ALA A 256 -4.82 -4.29 3.28
C ALA A 256 -5.76 -5.16 2.42
N GLY A 257 -5.46 -6.46 2.27
CA GLY A 257 -6.34 -7.43 1.60
C GLY A 257 -7.54 -7.90 2.43
N MET A 258 -7.57 -7.64 3.74
CA MET A 258 -8.70 -8.03 4.60
C MET A 258 -9.83 -7.00 4.52
N ASN A 259 -11.08 -7.48 4.61
CA ASN A 259 -12.27 -6.64 4.72
C ASN A 259 -12.09 -5.54 5.78
N ARG A 260 -12.53 -4.31 5.49
CA ARG A 260 -12.33 -3.17 6.41
C ARG A 260 -12.98 -3.39 7.76
N LYS A 261 -14.19 -3.96 7.80
CA LYS A 261 -14.90 -4.23 9.05
C LYS A 261 -14.14 -5.23 9.91
N TYR A 262 -13.57 -6.26 9.28
CA TYR A 262 -12.69 -7.21 9.97
C TYR A 262 -11.45 -6.50 10.55
N ARG A 263 -10.74 -5.68 9.75
CA ARG A 263 -9.59 -4.90 10.23
C ARG A 263 -9.94 -4.01 11.43
N GLN A 264 -11.08 -3.31 11.38
CA GLN A 264 -11.57 -2.48 12.47
C GLN A 264 -11.83 -3.29 13.75
N ILE A 265 -12.46 -4.46 13.62
CA ILE A 265 -12.72 -5.34 14.78
C ILE A 265 -11.40 -5.84 15.38
N VAL A 266 -10.43 -6.25 14.55
CA VAL A 266 -9.09 -6.64 15.03
C VAL A 266 -8.43 -5.50 15.80
N GLU A 267 -8.47 -4.27 15.26
CA GLU A 267 -7.91 -3.08 15.92
C GLU A 267 -8.62 -2.72 17.24
N ILE A 268 -9.94 -2.90 17.32
CA ILE A 268 -10.72 -2.68 18.53
C ILE A 268 -10.36 -3.73 19.59
N LEU A 269 -10.42 -5.01 19.24
CA LEU A 269 -10.20 -6.11 20.18
C LEU A 269 -8.74 -6.13 20.70
N PHE A 270 -7.77 -5.73 19.88
CA PHE A 270 -6.38 -5.59 20.31
C PHE A 270 -6.16 -4.42 21.27
N ARG A 271 -6.75 -3.25 20.98
CA ARG A 271 -6.68 -2.10 21.90
C ARG A 271 -7.35 -2.37 23.24
N LYS A 272 -8.42 -3.16 23.24
CA LYS A 272 -9.08 -3.64 24.47
C LYS A 272 -8.23 -4.66 25.23
N GLY A 273 -7.23 -5.26 24.59
CA GLY A 273 -6.34 -6.26 25.19
C GLY A 273 -6.86 -7.70 25.09
N PHE A 274 -7.98 -7.94 24.39
CA PHE A 274 -8.53 -9.27 24.17
C PHE A 274 -7.67 -10.08 23.19
N LEU A 275 -7.32 -9.49 22.04
CA LEU A 275 -6.35 -10.11 21.12
C LEU A 275 -4.95 -9.93 21.68
N ARG A 276 -4.25 -11.05 21.84
CA ARG A 276 -2.87 -11.07 22.34
C ARG A 276 -1.86 -11.35 21.23
N VAL A 277 -2.30 -11.84 20.08
CA VAL A 277 -1.46 -12.11 18.91
C VAL A 277 -2.10 -11.49 17.67
N ILE A 278 -1.35 -10.66 16.95
CA ILE A 278 -1.73 -10.19 15.61
C ILE A 278 -0.66 -10.60 14.62
N ILE A 279 -1.04 -11.13 13.47
CA ILE A 279 -0.18 -11.38 12.32
C ILE A 279 -0.51 -10.34 11.24
N ALA A 280 0.46 -9.50 10.88
CA ALA A 280 0.21 -8.33 10.06
C ALA A 280 1.30 -8.02 9.03
N THR A 281 0.92 -7.26 7.99
CA THR A 281 1.89 -6.63 7.09
C THR A 281 2.47 -5.35 7.67
N GLY A 282 3.61 -4.89 7.12
CA GLY A 282 4.30 -3.67 7.56
C GLY A 282 3.45 -2.38 7.52
N THR A 283 2.36 -2.36 6.76
CA THR A 283 1.40 -1.24 6.72
C THR A 283 0.81 -0.91 8.09
N LEU A 284 0.65 -1.91 8.96
CA LEU A 284 0.14 -1.71 10.32
C LEU A 284 1.06 -0.81 11.15
N ALA A 285 2.37 -0.86 10.88
CA ALA A 285 3.34 -0.05 11.60
C ALA A 285 3.26 1.44 11.26
N LEU A 286 2.65 1.83 10.13
CA LEU A 286 2.63 3.22 9.65
C LEU A 286 1.40 4.00 10.12
N GLY A 287 0.25 3.34 10.33
CA GLY A 287 -1.04 4.03 10.36
C GLY A 287 -1.75 4.11 11.71
N ILE A 288 -1.38 3.31 12.73
CA ILE A 288 -2.25 3.11 13.90
C ILE A 288 -1.44 3.04 15.21
N ASN A 289 -1.99 3.63 16.28
CA ASN A 289 -1.43 3.53 17.63
C ASN A 289 -1.77 2.17 18.28
N MET A 290 -1.08 1.10 17.86
CA MET A 290 -1.15 -0.23 18.47
C MET A 290 0.21 -0.64 19.04
N PRO A 291 0.57 -0.17 20.26
CA PRO A 291 1.80 -0.59 20.91
C PRO A 291 1.63 -2.01 21.49
N CYS A 292 2.66 -2.83 21.35
CA CYS A 292 2.69 -4.21 21.83
C CYS A 292 3.90 -4.43 22.75
N LYS A 293 3.87 -5.51 23.53
CA LYS A 293 5.01 -5.86 24.40
C LYS A 293 6.15 -6.45 23.57
N THR A 294 5.81 -7.25 22.55
CA THR A 294 6.75 -7.91 21.65
C THR A 294 6.42 -7.65 20.18
N VAL A 295 7.45 -7.40 19.39
CA VAL A 295 7.39 -7.41 17.92
C VAL A 295 8.16 -8.61 17.41
N VAL A 296 7.59 -9.35 16.48
CA VAL A 296 8.24 -10.48 15.82
C VAL A 296 8.36 -10.17 14.34
N PHE A 297 9.53 -10.38 13.74
CA PHE A 297 9.72 -10.39 12.30
C PHE A 297 9.74 -11.84 11.82
N SER A 298 8.68 -12.25 11.12
CA SER A 298 8.46 -13.64 10.70
C SER A 298 8.66 -13.77 9.19
N GLY A 299 9.77 -14.38 8.80
CA GLY A 299 10.16 -14.58 7.40
C GLY A 299 10.99 -13.45 6.80
N ASP A 300 11.83 -13.79 5.82
CA ASP A 300 12.68 -12.83 5.13
C ASP A 300 11.97 -12.15 3.94
N SER A 301 12.21 -10.85 3.74
CA SER A 301 11.63 -10.09 2.64
C SER A 301 12.54 -8.95 2.17
N VAL A 302 12.50 -8.64 0.87
CA VAL A 302 13.15 -7.45 0.29
C VAL A 302 12.59 -6.15 0.86
N PHE A 303 11.33 -6.17 1.32
CA PHE A 303 10.66 -5.03 1.93
C PHE A 303 11.03 -4.82 3.40
N LEU A 304 11.70 -5.78 4.04
CA LEU A 304 12.28 -5.61 5.37
C LEU A 304 13.57 -4.77 5.24
N THR A 305 13.39 -3.47 5.09
CA THR A 305 14.45 -2.46 5.05
C THR A 305 14.75 -1.93 6.45
N ALA A 306 15.86 -1.21 6.63
CA ALA A 306 16.21 -0.59 7.93
C ALA A 306 15.13 0.37 8.43
N LEU A 307 14.49 1.12 7.53
CA LEU A 307 13.37 2.01 7.85
C LEU A 307 12.17 1.20 8.34
N ASN A 308 11.74 0.20 7.58
CA ASN A 308 10.57 -0.61 7.93
C ASN A 308 10.80 -1.42 9.20
N PHE A 309 12.00 -1.97 9.39
CA PHE A 309 12.43 -2.60 10.63
C PHE A 309 12.26 -1.65 11.83
N ARG A 310 12.78 -0.42 11.75
CA ARG A 310 12.68 0.54 12.86
C ARG A 310 11.25 1.00 13.13
N GLN A 311 10.42 1.15 12.08
CA GLN A 311 9.00 1.48 12.23
C GLN A 311 8.23 0.35 12.95
N CYS A 312 8.45 -0.90 12.53
CA CYS A 312 7.84 -2.07 13.14
C CYS A 312 8.34 -2.28 14.57
N ALA A 313 9.67 -2.33 14.78
CA ALA A 313 10.28 -2.54 16.08
C ALA A 313 9.94 -1.42 17.09
N GLY A 314 9.73 -0.19 16.61
CA GLY A 314 9.28 0.93 17.44
C GLY A 314 7.90 0.75 18.06
N ARG A 315 7.14 -0.28 17.67
CA ARG A 315 5.86 -0.66 18.32
C ARG A 315 6.06 -1.53 19.56
N ALA A 316 7.25 -2.12 19.74
CA ALA A 316 7.57 -2.90 20.93
C ALA A 316 7.82 -2.00 22.14
N GLY A 317 7.25 -2.38 23.28
CA GLY A 317 7.36 -1.66 24.55
C GLY A 317 6.26 -0.61 24.72
N ARG A 318 5.25 -0.94 25.54
CA ARG A 318 4.14 -0.02 25.85
C ARG A 318 4.56 0.97 26.94
N ARG A 319 4.60 2.25 26.59
CA ARG A 319 4.95 3.34 27.53
C ARG A 319 4.06 3.29 28.78
N GLY A 320 4.67 3.15 29.95
CA GLY A 320 3.99 3.11 31.24
C GLY A 320 3.51 1.72 31.67
N PHE A 321 3.62 0.70 30.82
CA PHE A 321 3.23 -0.68 31.13
C PHE A 321 4.43 -1.64 31.10
N ASP A 322 5.32 -1.49 30.13
CA ASP A 322 6.47 -2.38 29.94
C ASP A 322 7.78 -1.65 30.25
N LEU A 323 8.70 -2.33 30.95
CA LEU A 323 10.06 -1.82 31.23
C LEU A 323 10.95 -1.88 29.98
N LEU A 324 10.77 -2.91 29.16
CA LEU A 324 11.52 -3.20 27.94
C LEU A 324 10.56 -3.66 26.85
N GLY A 325 10.88 -3.34 25.59
CA GLY A 325 10.19 -3.89 24.42
C GLY A 325 10.99 -5.04 23.83
N ASN A 326 10.34 -6.15 23.50
CA ASN A 326 11.02 -7.31 22.94
C ASN A 326 10.94 -7.29 21.41
N VAL A 327 12.04 -7.64 20.75
CA VAL A 327 12.10 -7.80 19.30
C VAL A 327 12.64 -9.19 18.98
N VAL A 328 11.88 -9.99 18.24
CA VAL A 328 12.21 -11.37 17.89
C VAL A 328 12.34 -11.47 16.37
N PHE A 329 13.33 -12.21 15.90
CA PHE A 329 13.50 -12.55 14.48
C PHE A 329 13.31 -14.05 14.30
N GLN A 330 12.48 -14.44 13.33
CA GLN A 330 12.14 -15.82 13.01
C GLN A 330 12.32 -16.04 11.50
N GLY A 331 13.13 -17.02 11.09
CA GLY A 331 13.37 -17.30 9.67
C GLY A 331 14.11 -16.18 8.92
N ILE A 332 14.95 -15.39 9.59
CA ILE A 332 15.79 -14.33 8.99
C ILE A 332 17.26 -14.60 9.31
N SER A 333 18.14 -14.48 8.31
CA SER A 333 19.57 -14.74 8.50
C SER A 333 20.23 -13.75 9.48
N ARG A 334 21.18 -14.24 10.27
CA ARG A 334 21.94 -13.42 11.24
C ARG A 334 22.59 -12.21 10.58
N GLU A 335 23.17 -12.38 9.39
CA GLU A 335 23.80 -11.31 8.63
C GLU A 335 22.80 -10.18 8.31
N LYS A 336 21.59 -10.54 7.87
CA LYS A 336 20.55 -9.56 7.60
C LYS A 336 20.06 -8.89 8.88
N VAL A 337 19.89 -9.63 9.98
CA VAL A 337 19.55 -9.06 11.29
C VAL A 337 20.59 -8.03 11.74
N CYS A 338 21.88 -8.39 11.71
CA CYS A 338 22.97 -7.47 12.04
C CYS A 338 22.95 -6.23 11.14
N ARG A 339 22.72 -6.40 9.84
CA ARG A 339 22.57 -5.29 8.90
C ARG A 339 21.39 -4.40 9.26
N LEU A 340 20.21 -4.95 9.55
CA LEU A 340 19.00 -4.18 9.89
C LEU A 340 19.18 -3.32 11.15
N ILE A 341 19.81 -3.89 12.18
CA ILE A 341 20.06 -3.20 13.46
C ILE A 341 21.11 -2.10 13.29
N SER A 342 22.17 -2.35 12.51
CA SER A 342 23.31 -1.42 12.36
C SER A 342 23.13 -0.37 11.26
N SER A 343 22.26 -0.62 10.28
CA SER A 343 22.05 0.27 9.13
C SER A 343 21.55 1.64 9.58
N ARG A 344 22.10 2.70 8.98
CA ARG A 344 21.58 4.06 9.15
C ARG A 344 20.21 4.17 8.49
N LEU A 345 19.38 5.07 9.00
CA LEU A 345 18.15 5.42 8.30
C LEU A 345 18.53 6.10 6.97
N PRO A 346 17.78 5.85 5.89
CA PRO A 346 17.93 6.61 4.67
C PRO A 346 17.79 8.10 4.95
N ASP A 347 18.64 8.91 4.33
CA ASP A 347 18.49 10.36 4.37
C ASP A 347 17.20 10.75 3.65
N LEU A 348 16.57 11.83 4.13
CA LEU A 348 15.40 12.38 3.45
C LEU A 348 15.86 13.09 2.19
N ASN A 349 15.84 12.38 1.06
CA ASN A 349 16.17 12.96 -0.24
C ASN A 349 14.95 13.64 -0.84
N GLY A 350 15.17 14.79 -1.48
CA GLY A 350 14.14 15.50 -2.22
C GLY A 350 13.96 14.82 -3.56
N HIS A 351 12.70 14.59 -3.96
CA HIS A 351 12.41 14.18 -5.33
C HIS A 351 12.31 15.43 -6.22
N PHE A 352 12.46 15.24 -7.53
CA PHE A 352 12.26 16.33 -8.47
C PHE A 352 10.85 16.92 -8.30
N PRO A 353 10.71 18.24 -8.07
CA PRO A 353 9.51 18.80 -7.45
C PRO A 353 8.34 19.00 -8.42
N ILE A 354 8.58 18.84 -9.73
CA ILE A 354 7.61 19.17 -10.77
C ILE A 354 7.58 18.08 -11.85
N THR A 355 6.37 17.62 -12.19
CA THR A 355 6.15 16.71 -13.31
C THR A 355 5.44 17.44 -14.45
N THR A 356 5.47 16.88 -15.67
CA THR A 356 4.84 17.51 -16.83
C THR A 356 3.31 17.53 -16.70
N THR A 357 2.71 16.50 -16.10
CA THR A 357 1.26 16.51 -15.76
C THR A 357 0.92 17.55 -14.70
N LEU A 358 1.79 17.78 -13.71
CA LEU A 358 1.59 18.86 -12.76
C LEU A 358 1.59 20.22 -13.47
N VAL A 359 2.56 20.47 -14.36
CA VAL A 359 2.59 21.70 -15.18
C VAL A 359 1.28 21.88 -15.94
N LEU A 360 0.79 20.85 -16.61
CA LEU A 360 -0.48 20.90 -17.33
C LEU A 360 -1.65 21.29 -16.41
N ARG A 361 -1.75 20.68 -15.22
CA ARG A 361 -2.77 20.99 -14.20
C ARG A 361 -2.67 22.42 -13.67
N LEU A 362 -1.46 22.97 -13.53
CA LEU A 362 -1.27 24.36 -13.14
C LEU A 362 -1.81 25.32 -14.23
N PHE A 363 -1.60 24.99 -15.51
CA PHE A 363 -2.19 25.74 -16.61
C PHE A 363 -3.72 25.59 -16.69
N THR A 364 -4.27 24.40 -16.42
CA THR A 364 -5.73 24.22 -16.28
C THR A 364 -6.28 25.17 -15.23
N LEU A 365 -5.68 25.22 -14.04
CA LEU A 365 -6.11 26.10 -12.97
C LEU A 365 -6.03 27.58 -13.36
N LEU A 366 -4.94 28.01 -14.03
CA LEU A 366 -4.80 29.40 -14.50
C LEU A 366 -5.86 29.76 -15.53
N HIS A 367 -6.09 28.88 -16.49
CA HIS A 367 -7.03 29.12 -17.58
C HIS A 367 -8.48 29.16 -17.08
N GLU A 368 -8.92 28.14 -16.34
CA GLU A 368 -10.29 28.04 -15.82
C GLU A 368 -10.60 29.13 -14.79
N SER A 369 -9.61 29.53 -13.98
CA SER A 369 -9.78 30.64 -13.03
C SER A 369 -9.68 32.03 -13.68
N LYS A 370 -9.51 32.12 -15.01
CA LYS A 370 -9.29 33.37 -15.76
C LYS A 370 -8.16 34.21 -15.15
N ASN A 371 -7.05 33.55 -14.79
CA ASN A 371 -5.88 34.16 -14.17
C ASN A 371 -6.21 34.87 -12.83
N ALA A 372 -7.02 34.25 -11.99
CA ALA A 372 -7.35 34.79 -10.68
C ALA A 372 -6.07 35.06 -9.86
N LYS A 373 -6.03 36.19 -9.14
CA LYS A 373 -4.88 36.58 -8.30
C LYS A 373 -4.46 35.48 -7.32
N TYR A 374 -5.44 34.78 -6.76
CA TYR A 374 -5.19 33.65 -5.86
C TYR A 374 -4.45 32.51 -6.56
N ALA A 375 -4.91 32.08 -7.75
CA ALA A 375 -4.28 31.01 -8.52
C ALA A 375 -2.84 31.35 -8.90
N ILE A 376 -2.60 32.59 -9.38
CA ILE A 376 -1.26 33.09 -9.70
C ILE A 376 -0.37 33.07 -8.45
N SER A 377 -0.87 33.59 -7.32
CA SER A 377 -0.10 33.62 -6.07
C SER A 377 0.21 32.20 -5.57
N ALA A 378 -0.73 31.26 -5.67
CA ALA A 378 -0.55 29.88 -5.25
C ALA A 378 0.49 29.15 -6.11
N ILE A 379 0.45 29.34 -7.43
CA ILE A 379 1.42 28.74 -8.38
C ILE A 379 2.81 29.31 -8.15
N ASN A 380 2.92 30.64 -8.03
CA ASN A 380 4.20 31.28 -7.73
C ASN A 380 4.75 30.81 -6.37
N ALA A 381 3.89 30.66 -5.36
CA ALA A 381 4.30 30.11 -4.07
C ALA A 381 4.81 28.67 -4.22
N LEU A 382 4.11 27.80 -4.95
CA LEU A 382 4.52 26.41 -5.19
C LEU A 382 5.90 26.34 -5.87
N LEU A 383 6.08 27.07 -6.98
CA LEU A 383 7.32 27.07 -7.77
C LEU A 383 8.50 27.76 -7.05
N SER A 384 8.23 28.59 -6.03
CA SER A 384 9.27 29.29 -5.27
C SER A 384 9.63 28.65 -3.92
N GLN A 385 8.95 27.57 -3.50
CA GLN A 385 9.15 26.99 -2.18
C GLN A 385 10.54 26.34 -2.02
N PRO A 386 11.41 26.83 -1.12
CA PRO A 386 12.76 26.27 -0.93
C PRO A 386 12.75 24.84 -0.38
N ARG A 387 11.68 24.42 0.31
CA ARG A 387 11.56 23.07 0.89
C ARG A 387 11.32 21.96 -0.15
N LEU A 388 10.87 22.33 -1.34
CA LEU A 388 10.85 21.45 -2.52
C LEU A 388 12.23 21.38 -3.19
N HIS A 389 13.12 22.34 -2.90
CA HIS A 389 14.43 22.52 -3.51
C HIS A 389 15.55 22.32 -2.48
N MET A 390 15.66 21.11 -1.89
CA MET A 390 16.64 20.82 -0.83
C MET A 390 18.11 21.03 -1.25
N GLY A 391 18.40 21.35 -2.52
CA GLY A 391 19.72 21.69 -3.06
C GLY A 391 20.06 23.19 -3.22
N GLY A 392 19.23 24.13 -2.76
CA GLY A 392 19.53 25.59 -2.84
C GLY A 392 19.13 26.26 -4.17
N GLN A 393 19.74 27.41 -4.51
CA GLN A 393 19.33 28.23 -5.68
C GLN A 393 19.52 27.51 -7.03
N SER A 394 20.61 26.75 -7.20
CA SER A 394 20.86 25.98 -8.43
C SER A 394 19.70 25.02 -8.78
N PHE A 395 19.07 24.42 -7.76
CA PHE A 395 17.96 23.50 -7.97
C PHE A 395 16.66 24.22 -8.38
N LYS A 396 16.49 25.48 -7.95
CA LYS A 396 15.39 26.34 -8.43
C LYS A 396 15.55 26.63 -9.93
N ASP A 397 16.75 26.98 -10.37
CA ASP A 397 17.00 27.27 -11.78
C ASP A 397 16.79 26.03 -12.65
N GLN A 398 17.19 24.85 -12.18
CA GLN A 398 16.89 23.56 -12.82
C GLN A 398 15.38 23.30 -12.92
N THR A 399 14.64 23.54 -11.83
CA THR A 399 13.18 23.38 -11.80
C THR A 399 12.50 24.31 -12.81
N MET A 400 12.98 25.55 -12.94
CA MET A 400 12.47 26.51 -13.93
C MET A 400 12.79 26.11 -15.37
N HIS A 401 13.95 25.47 -15.61
CA HIS A 401 14.29 24.92 -16.93
C HIS A 401 13.40 23.73 -17.29
N HIS A 402 13.15 22.84 -16.34
CA HIS A 402 12.22 21.75 -16.55
C HIS A 402 10.79 22.25 -16.80
N LEU A 403 10.33 23.29 -16.08
CA LEU A 403 9.05 23.93 -16.36
C LEU A 403 8.97 24.42 -17.82
N ARG A 404 10.04 25.04 -18.34
CA ARG A 404 10.11 25.46 -19.75
C ARG A 404 10.04 24.28 -20.71
N PHE A 405 10.79 23.22 -20.43
CA PHE A 405 10.72 21.96 -21.18
C PHE A 405 9.29 21.41 -21.23
N SER A 406 8.63 21.29 -20.08
CA SER A 406 7.27 20.77 -19.99
C SER A 406 6.29 21.63 -20.79
N ILE A 407 6.40 22.97 -20.74
CA ILE A 407 5.53 23.87 -21.52
C ILE A 407 5.69 23.64 -23.02
N GLU A 408 6.93 23.57 -23.51
CA GLU A 408 7.21 23.37 -24.93
C GLU A 408 6.79 21.98 -25.41
N TYR A 409 7.08 20.95 -24.61
CA TYR A 409 6.61 19.60 -24.87
C TYR A 409 5.07 19.57 -24.96
N LEU A 410 4.35 20.13 -23.99
CA LEU A 410 2.89 20.16 -23.96
C LEU A 410 2.29 20.91 -25.17
N ARG A 411 2.94 21.99 -25.63
CA ARG A 411 2.55 22.71 -26.85
C ARG A 411 2.71 21.85 -28.10
N ARG A 412 3.85 21.19 -28.28
CA ARG A 412 4.11 20.27 -29.41
C ARG A 412 3.20 19.03 -29.41
N GLN A 413 2.72 18.64 -28.24
CA GLN A 413 1.73 17.57 -28.10
C GLN A 413 0.28 18.05 -28.26
N TYR A 414 0.03 19.31 -28.61
CA TYR A 414 -1.33 19.88 -28.77
C TYR A 414 -2.20 19.78 -27.50
N LEU A 415 -1.56 19.77 -26.32
CA LEU A 415 -2.23 19.76 -25.01
C LEU A 415 -2.31 21.17 -24.39
N LEU A 416 -1.48 22.09 -24.87
CA LEU A 416 -1.43 23.47 -24.41
C LEU A 416 -1.35 24.44 -25.60
N SER A 417 -2.12 25.52 -25.56
CA SER A 417 -2.08 26.57 -26.58
C SER A 417 -0.86 27.49 -26.40
N PRO A 418 -0.53 28.33 -27.40
CA PRO A 418 0.44 29.40 -27.22
C PRO A 418 0.08 30.36 -26.08
N SER A 419 -1.21 30.60 -25.84
CA SER A 419 -1.72 31.44 -24.75
C SER A 419 -1.77 30.75 -23.38
N GLY A 420 -1.41 29.46 -23.28
CA GLY A 420 -1.47 28.69 -22.03
C GLY A 420 -2.85 28.12 -21.70
N ALA A 421 -3.80 28.14 -22.64
CA ALA A 421 -5.07 27.44 -22.51
C ALA A 421 -4.88 25.94 -22.73
N THR A 422 -5.52 25.11 -21.91
CA THR A 422 -5.47 23.65 -22.09
C THR A 422 -6.35 23.22 -23.26
N LEU A 423 -5.85 22.31 -24.09
CA LEU A 423 -6.48 21.89 -25.33
C LEU A 423 -6.76 20.39 -25.35
N ASN A 424 -7.75 19.99 -26.15
CA ASN A 424 -7.99 18.61 -26.55
C ASN A 424 -8.05 17.63 -25.36
N PHE A 425 -7.15 16.64 -25.35
CA PHE A 425 -7.07 15.58 -24.34
C PHE A 425 -6.30 15.98 -23.08
N ALA A 426 -6.11 17.28 -22.81
CA ALA A 426 -5.44 17.76 -21.60
C ALA A 426 -6.10 17.24 -20.32
N GLY A 427 -7.44 17.14 -20.29
CA GLY A 427 -8.17 16.53 -19.18
C GLY A 427 -7.79 15.06 -18.96
N LEU A 428 -7.76 14.26 -20.03
CA LEU A 428 -7.41 12.83 -19.98
C LEU A 428 -6.00 12.62 -19.39
N VAL A 429 -5.02 13.35 -19.91
CA VAL A 429 -3.63 13.25 -19.46
C VAL A 429 -3.48 13.73 -18.01
N SER A 430 -4.22 14.78 -17.63
CA SER A 430 -4.19 15.34 -16.26
C SER A 430 -4.82 14.41 -15.22
N HIS A 431 -5.87 13.68 -15.56
CA HIS A 431 -6.52 12.72 -14.65
C HIS A 431 -5.69 11.44 -14.47
N LEU A 432 -4.88 11.06 -15.46
CA LEU A 432 -3.96 9.92 -15.40
C LEU A 432 -2.57 10.28 -14.84
N TYR A 433 -2.47 11.28 -13.96
CA TYR A 433 -1.20 11.76 -13.40
C TYR A 433 -0.39 10.67 -12.67
N PHE A 434 -1.05 9.65 -12.12
CA PHE A 434 -0.41 8.53 -11.43
C PHE A 434 0.27 7.53 -12.39
N THR A 435 0.00 7.62 -13.70
CA THR A 435 0.64 6.83 -14.78
C THR A 435 1.10 7.77 -15.90
N GLU A 436 1.83 8.81 -15.52
CA GLU A 436 2.20 9.95 -16.40
C GLU A 436 2.82 9.53 -17.75
N ASN A 437 3.88 8.73 -17.75
CA ASN A 437 4.53 8.33 -19.01
C ASN A 437 3.59 7.50 -19.91
N SER A 438 2.75 6.65 -19.31
CA SER A 438 1.75 5.85 -20.01
C SER A 438 0.65 6.72 -20.61
N SER A 439 0.23 7.78 -19.93
CA SER A 439 -0.81 8.68 -20.42
C SER A 439 -0.33 9.50 -21.61
N PHE A 440 0.94 9.94 -21.61
CA PHE A 440 1.54 10.60 -22.77
C PHE A 440 1.76 9.67 -23.96
N ALA A 441 2.20 8.43 -23.73
CA ALA A 441 2.33 7.43 -24.79
C ALA A 441 0.95 7.05 -25.40
N PHE A 442 -0.07 6.92 -24.55
CA PHE A 442 -1.45 6.73 -25.01
C PHE A 442 -1.94 7.92 -25.86
N HIS A 443 -1.69 9.15 -25.38
CA HIS A 443 -1.99 10.38 -26.12
C HIS A 443 -1.28 10.44 -27.47
N ALA A 444 0.00 10.05 -27.55
CA ALA A 444 0.75 10.01 -28.81
C ALA A 444 0.10 9.06 -29.83
N LEU A 445 -0.31 7.86 -29.41
CA LEU A 445 -1.03 6.92 -30.30
C LEU A 445 -2.41 7.44 -30.72
N LEU A 446 -3.09 8.19 -29.86
CA LEU A 446 -4.36 8.83 -30.18
C LEU A 446 -4.18 9.98 -31.18
N LYS A 447 -3.14 10.81 -30.99
CA LYS A 447 -2.72 11.93 -31.83
C LYS A 447 -2.41 11.53 -33.25
N GLU A 448 -1.58 10.52 -33.40
CA GLU A 448 -1.14 10.01 -34.71
C GLU A 448 -2.20 9.13 -35.39
N GLY A 449 -3.41 9.01 -34.81
CA GLY A 449 -4.54 8.33 -35.44
C GLY A 449 -4.49 6.80 -35.38
N TYR A 450 -3.55 6.22 -34.65
CA TYR A 450 -3.39 4.76 -34.59
C TYR A 450 -4.62 4.07 -34.00
N PHE A 451 -5.17 4.59 -32.89
CA PHE A 451 -6.40 4.05 -32.31
C PHE A 451 -7.61 4.22 -33.24
N HIS A 452 -7.68 5.31 -34.01
CA HIS A 452 -8.76 5.56 -34.96
C HIS A 452 -8.78 4.50 -36.07
N GLU A 453 -7.60 4.13 -36.60
CA GLU A 453 -7.45 3.07 -37.59
C GLU A 453 -7.78 1.69 -37.01
N LEU A 454 -7.21 1.37 -35.84
CA LEU A 454 -7.44 0.08 -35.18
C LEU A 454 -8.93 -0.15 -34.89
N CYS A 455 -9.60 0.87 -34.34
CA CYS A 455 -10.99 0.76 -33.89
C CYS A 455 -12.01 0.94 -35.02
N ALA A 456 -11.61 1.35 -36.23
CA ALA A 456 -12.52 1.54 -37.37
C ALA A 456 -13.35 0.28 -37.69
N ASN A 457 -12.79 -0.91 -37.45
CA ASN A 457 -13.45 -2.20 -37.72
C ASN A 457 -14.06 -2.86 -36.48
N ILE A 458 -14.24 -2.14 -35.36
CA ILE A 458 -14.78 -2.72 -34.12
C ILE A 458 -16.11 -3.47 -34.33
N ASN A 459 -16.96 -2.97 -35.24
CA ASN A 459 -18.25 -3.60 -35.57
C ASN A 459 -18.13 -4.87 -36.42
N LYS A 460 -16.99 -5.10 -37.10
CA LYS A 460 -16.77 -6.25 -38.00
C LYS A 460 -15.88 -7.32 -37.37
N GLN A 461 -14.89 -6.89 -36.57
CA GLN A 461 -13.86 -7.75 -35.99
C GLN A 461 -13.65 -7.40 -34.51
N GLU A 462 -14.71 -7.45 -33.72
CA GLU A 462 -14.71 -7.04 -32.31
C GLU A 462 -13.60 -7.72 -31.52
N LYS A 463 -13.58 -9.06 -31.50
CA LYS A 463 -12.59 -9.84 -30.73
C LYS A 463 -11.14 -9.53 -31.10
N ALA A 464 -10.82 -9.47 -32.39
CA ALA A 464 -9.44 -9.20 -32.83
C ALA A 464 -9.01 -7.76 -32.50
N THR A 465 -9.94 -6.81 -32.60
CA THR A 465 -9.71 -5.41 -32.24
C THR A 465 -9.46 -5.28 -30.74
N THR A 466 -10.31 -5.90 -29.92
CA THR A 466 -10.21 -5.88 -28.45
C THR A 466 -8.93 -6.56 -27.95
N GLU A 467 -8.55 -7.72 -28.51
CA GLU A 467 -7.29 -8.39 -28.16
C GLU A 467 -6.06 -7.54 -28.52
N THR A 468 -6.07 -6.89 -29.69
CA THR A 468 -4.99 -5.99 -30.11
C THR A 468 -4.94 -4.76 -29.21
N LEU A 469 -6.10 -4.19 -28.86
CA LEU A 469 -6.20 -3.07 -27.92
C LEU A 469 -5.64 -3.45 -26.55
N MET A 470 -5.96 -4.64 -26.03
CA MET A 470 -5.39 -5.13 -24.77
C MET A 470 -3.87 -5.30 -24.85
N LEU A 471 -3.34 -5.82 -25.97
CA LEU A 471 -1.90 -5.94 -26.17
C LEU A 471 -1.22 -4.56 -26.07
N ILE A 472 -1.80 -3.53 -26.68
CA ILE A 472 -1.27 -2.17 -26.59
C ILE A 472 -1.38 -1.65 -25.15
N MET A 473 -2.54 -1.83 -24.51
CA MET A 473 -2.72 -1.41 -23.11
C MET A 473 -1.69 -2.05 -22.17
N ALA A 474 -1.36 -3.32 -22.36
CA ALA A 474 -0.34 -4.04 -21.59
C ALA A 474 1.10 -3.55 -21.84
N HIS A 475 1.37 -2.94 -23.00
CA HIS A 475 2.66 -2.26 -23.25
C HIS A 475 2.74 -0.88 -22.60
N LEU A 476 1.60 -0.21 -22.41
CA LEU A 476 1.54 1.15 -21.88
C LEU A 476 1.42 1.17 -20.36
N PHE A 477 0.50 0.42 -19.78
CA PHE A 477 0.12 0.52 -18.37
C PHE A 477 0.63 -0.67 -17.55
N GLN A 478 1.00 -0.43 -16.29
CA GLN A 478 1.41 -1.46 -15.32
C GLN A 478 2.50 -2.42 -15.85
N ARG A 479 3.56 -1.83 -16.43
CA ARG A 479 4.67 -2.54 -17.08
C ARG A 479 5.54 -3.27 -16.06
N ILE A 480 5.75 -4.58 -16.24
CA ILE A 480 6.63 -5.40 -15.39
C ILE A 480 7.73 -6.01 -16.27
N PRO A 481 9.02 -5.66 -16.10
CA PRO A 481 10.12 -6.26 -16.85
C PRO A 481 10.46 -7.67 -16.36
N CYS A 482 10.77 -8.59 -17.28
CA CYS A 482 11.17 -9.97 -16.96
C CYS A 482 12.67 -10.06 -16.59
N ARG A 483 13.04 -9.65 -15.37
CA ARG A 483 14.43 -9.52 -14.89
C ARG A 483 15.26 -10.82 -14.83
N GLN A 484 14.64 -12.00 -14.90
CA GLN A 484 15.31 -13.31 -14.76
C GLN A 484 14.92 -14.28 -15.88
N SER A 485 15.00 -13.84 -17.13
CA SER A 485 14.67 -14.71 -18.26
C SER A 485 15.93 -15.15 -19.03
N ASP A 486 16.65 -16.12 -18.46
CA ASP A 486 17.69 -16.87 -19.19
C ASP A 486 17.10 -17.37 -20.51
N GLN A 487 17.90 -17.37 -21.58
CA GLN A 487 17.44 -17.75 -22.91
C GLN A 487 16.84 -19.17 -22.94
N GLU A 488 17.38 -20.09 -22.12
CA GLU A 488 16.83 -21.44 -21.91
C GLU A 488 15.47 -21.44 -21.19
N PHE A 489 15.27 -20.55 -20.20
CA PHE A 489 13.97 -20.37 -19.53
C PHE A 489 12.92 -19.83 -20.52
N ARG A 490 13.32 -18.91 -21.41
CA ARG A 490 12.45 -18.38 -22.49
C ARG A 490 12.00 -19.49 -23.44
N GLU A 491 12.87 -20.43 -23.78
CA GLU A 491 12.55 -21.53 -24.69
C GLU A 491 11.69 -22.62 -24.04
N LYS A 492 11.94 -22.95 -22.78
CA LYS A 492 11.13 -23.91 -22.01
C LYS A 492 9.69 -23.42 -21.82
N MET A 493 9.53 -22.12 -21.59
CA MET A 493 8.23 -21.47 -21.36
C MET A 493 7.43 -21.19 -22.64
N LYS A 494 8.05 -21.15 -23.83
CA LYS A 494 7.31 -21.10 -25.12
C LYS A 494 6.39 -22.30 -25.36
N ARG A 495 6.59 -23.41 -24.63
CA ARG A 495 5.76 -24.62 -24.68
C ARG A 495 4.59 -24.60 -23.68
N ALA A 496 4.53 -23.62 -22.78
CA ALA A 496 3.42 -23.46 -21.85
C ALA A 496 2.19 -22.89 -22.57
N SER A 497 1.00 -23.20 -22.06
CA SER A 497 -0.27 -22.64 -22.56
C SER A 497 -0.41 -21.13 -22.32
N SER A 498 0.38 -20.59 -21.42
CA SER A 498 0.32 -19.21 -20.92
C SER A 498 1.30 -18.30 -21.63
N ILE A 499 0.91 -17.05 -21.87
CA ILE A 499 1.76 -16.05 -22.53
C ILE A 499 2.56 -15.33 -21.44
N ILE A 500 3.81 -15.72 -21.25
CA ILE A 500 4.68 -15.10 -20.21
C ILE A 500 5.38 -13.84 -20.72
N PHE A 501 5.85 -13.87 -21.98
CA PHE A 501 6.51 -12.73 -22.61
C PHE A 501 5.52 -11.95 -23.44
N LEU A 502 5.44 -10.64 -23.17
CA LEU A 502 4.54 -9.77 -23.89
C LEU A 502 4.92 -9.75 -25.38
N PRO A 503 4.00 -10.11 -26.29
CA PRO A 503 4.27 -10.07 -27.72
C PRO A 503 4.70 -8.67 -28.17
N PRO A 504 5.51 -8.55 -29.25
CA PRO A 504 5.96 -7.24 -29.71
C PRO A 504 4.78 -6.35 -30.09
N LEU A 505 4.92 -5.05 -29.81
CA LEU A 505 3.93 -4.04 -30.18
C LEU A 505 3.74 -4.01 -31.71
N PRO A 506 2.51 -3.76 -32.22
CA PRO A 506 2.30 -3.59 -33.65
C PRO A 506 3.25 -2.55 -34.26
N LYS A 507 3.85 -2.87 -35.42
CA LYS A 507 4.94 -2.07 -36.03
C LYS A 507 4.64 -0.57 -36.13
N LYS A 508 3.40 -0.21 -36.50
CA LYS A 508 2.97 1.19 -36.61
C LYS A 508 2.91 1.89 -35.25
N ALA A 509 2.37 1.24 -34.23
CA ALA A 509 2.36 1.77 -32.87
C ALA A 509 3.78 1.91 -32.30
N ALA A 510 4.65 0.91 -32.51
CA ALA A 510 6.05 0.97 -32.11
C ALA A 510 6.80 2.13 -32.78
N HIS A 511 6.56 2.37 -34.06
CA HIS A 511 7.14 3.51 -34.78
C HIS A 511 6.68 4.85 -34.19
N ILE A 512 5.38 5.01 -33.91
CA ILE A 512 4.83 6.24 -33.31
C ILE A 512 5.47 6.53 -31.94
N LEU A 513 5.58 5.52 -31.08
CA LEU A 513 6.16 5.71 -29.75
C LEU A 513 7.66 6.04 -29.82
N ARG A 514 8.42 5.40 -30.71
CA ARG A 514 9.85 5.71 -30.90
C ARG A 514 10.06 7.12 -31.44
N GLU A 515 9.23 7.52 -32.39
CA GLU A 515 9.28 8.88 -32.93
C GLU A 515 8.92 9.91 -31.85
N HIS A 516 7.94 9.61 -31.00
CA HIS A 516 7.60 10.43 -29.84
C HIS A 516 8.75 10.51 -28.82
N ASN A 517 9.42 9.39 -28.51
CA ASN A 517 10.61 9.36 -27.63
C ASN A 517 11.75 10.19 -28.23
N ARG A 518 12.01 10.05 -29.53
CA ARG A 518 13.06 10.80 -30.25
C ARG A 518 12.80 12.30 -30.22
N GLN A 519 11.57 12.73 -30.51
CA GLN A 519 11.19 14.14 -30.41
C GLN A 519 11.33 14.66 -28.99
N THR A 520 10.94 13.87 -27.99
CA THR A 520 11.09 14.24 -26.56
C THR A 520 12.55 14.40 -26.17
N LEU A 521 13.43 13.49 -26.63
CA LEU A 521 14.88 13.57 -26.44
C LEU A 521 15.46 14.83 -27.09
N ASP A 522 15.11 15.13 -28.34
CA ASP A 522 15.62 16.31 -29.07
C ASP A 522 15.24 17.62 -28.35
N ILE A 523 13.99 17.72 -27.91
CA ILE A 523 13.51 18.85 -27.12
C ILE A 523 14.31 18.93 -25.82
N PHE A 524 14.35 17.85 -25.03
CA PHE A 524 14.98 17.86 -23.71
C PHE A 524 16.48 18.14 -23.78
N LYS A 525 17.19 17.55 -24.76
CA LYS A 525 18.61 17.81 -25.01
C LYS A 525 18.88 19.29 -25.21
N THR A 526 18.09 19.97 -26.04
CA THR A 526 18.22 21.42 -26.29
C THR A 526 18.08 22.23 -25.00
N TYR A 527 17.19 21.81 -24.10
CA TYR A 527 17.03 22.46 -22.78
C TYR A 527 18.20 22.21 -21.84
N VAL A 528 18.75 21.00 -21.83
CA VAL A 528 19.92 20.67 -21.04
C VAL A 528 21.13 21.46 -21.53
N GLU A 529 21.33 21.54 -22.85
CA GLU A 529 22.38 22.35 -23.49
C GLU A 529 22.30 23.81 -23.03
N THR A 530 21.11 24.41 -23.15
CA THR A 530 20.86 25.78 -22.72
C THR A 530 21.10 25.99 -21.21
N PHE A 531 20.75 25.00 -20.38
CA PHE A 531 20.97 25.08 -18.93
C PHE A 531 22.47 25.09 -18.62
N VAL A 532 23.24 24.19 -19.25
CA VAL A 532 24.70 24.11 -19.10
C VAL A 532 25.34 25.45 -19.48
N GLU A 533 24.97 26.02 -20.62
CA GLU A 533 25.50 27.30 -21.09
C GLU A 533 25.24 28.47 -20.12
N GLN A 534 24.12 28.43 -19.39
CA GLN A 534 23.69 29.54 -18.54
C GLN A 534 24.11 29.40 -17.07
N HIS A 535 24.32 28.18 -16.57
CA HIS A 535 24.47 27.94 -15.12
C HIS A 535 25.69 27.09 -14.74
N VAL A 536 26.43 26.52 -15.69
CA VAL A 536 27.57 25.64 -15.41
C VAL A 536 28.87 26.29 -15.87
N ASP A 537 29.54 26.96 -14.93
CA ASP A 537 30.76 27.75 -15.21
C ASP A 537 32.08 26.98 -14.99
N HIS A 538 32.03 25.84 -14.28
CA HIS A 538 33.21 25.06 -13.91
C HIS A 538 33.45 23.91 -14.89
N ALA A 539 34.72 23.52 -15.09
CA ALA A 539 35.06 22.37 -15.91
C ALA A 539 34.76 21.05 -15.18
N ASP A 540 34.22 20.07 -15.88
CA ASP A 540 33.97 18.72 -15.35
C ASP A 540 35.29 17.94 -15.20
N ARG A 541 35.99 18.19 -14.10
CA ARG A 541 37.33 17.65 -13.81
C ARG A 541 37.42 17.03 -12.42
N GLN A 542 36.36 17.04 -11.63
CA GLN A 542 36.39 16.50 -10.27
C GLN A 542 35.87 15.07 -10.26
N LEU A 543 36.62 14.15 -9.64
CA LEU A 543 36.17 12.77 -9.49
C LEU A 543 35.04 12.68 -8.44
N PRO A 544 33.89 12.04 -8.76
CA PRO A 544 32.68 12.13 -7.95
C PRO A 544 32.77 11.47 -6.56
N LEU A 545 33.63 10.46 -6.40
CA LEU A 545 33.77 9.73 -5.13
C LEU A 545 34.93 10.23 -4.24
N THR A 546 36.02 10.68 -4.86
CA THR A 546 37.24 11.08 -4.13
C THR A 546 37.39 12.59 -4.01
N GLY A 547 36.65 13.37 -4.82
CA GLY A 547 36.78 14.83 -4.89
C GLY A 547 38.09 15.31 -5.49
N LEU A 548 38.92 14.42 -6.05
CA LEU A 548 40.22 14.76 -6.63
C LEU A 548 40.04 15.38 -8.01
N MET A 549 40.85 16.40 -8.31
CA MET A 549 40.87 17.06 -9.62
C MET A 549 41.73 16.27 -10.61
N ALA A 550 41.17 15.97 -11.79
CA ALA A 550 41.80 15.28 -12.89
C ALA A 550 42.32 16.26 -13.97
N GLY A 551 43.47 15.93 -14.56
CA GLY A 551 44.16 16.73 -15.59
C GLY A 551 45.11 17.81 -15.04
N GLY A 552 46.07 18.25 -15.85
CA GLY A 552 47.02 19.35 -15.52
C GLY A 552 46.59 20.73 -16.06
N GLU A 553 47.36 21.78 -15.76
CA GLU A 553 47.17 23.15 -16.29
C GLU A 553 47.90 23.38 -17.64
N GLY A 554 48.56 22.36 -18.21
CA GLY A 554 49.33 22.46 -19.45
C GLY A 554 48.55 22.11 -20.72
N GLU A 555 48.96 22.66 -21.87
CA GLU A 555 48.44 22.30 -23.20
C GLU A 555 48.67 20.82 -23.50
N ALA A 556 47.67 20.18 -24.11
CA ALA A 556 47.74 18.78 -24.51
C ALA A 556 48.87 18.58 -25.53
N THR A 557 49.85 17.73 -25.21
CA THR A 557 50.86 17.30 -26.17
C THR A 557 50.19 16.55 -27.32
N ASP A 558 50.53 16.88 -28.57
CA ASP A 558 50.01 16.31 -29.85
C ASP A 558 50.01 14.76 -29.98
N ALA A 559 50.49 14.03 -28.97
CA ALA A 559 50.59 12.58 -28.93
C ALA A 559 49.26 11.85 -28.63
N VAL A 560 48.22 12.55 -28.15
CA VAL A 560 46.90 11.96 -27.86
C VAL A 560 45.87 12.56 -28.82
N ARG A 561 45.21 11.73 -29.63
CA ARG A 561 44.06 12.17 -30.45
C ARG A 561 43.06 12.84 -29.52
N ALA A 562 42.94 14.17 -29.62
CA ALA A 562 41.97 14.92 -28.85
C ALA A 562 40.56 14.47 -29.28
N LEU A 563 39.83 13.87 -28.34
CA LEU A 563 38.41 13.61 -28.51
C LEU A 563 37.66 14.95 -28.62
N PRO A 564 36.56 15.02 -29.37
CA PRO A 564 35.78 16.25 -29.47
C PRO A 564 35.34 16.72 -28.07
N PRO A 565 35.37 18.04 -27.78
CA PRO A 565 34.92 18.56 -26.50
C PRO A 565 33.43 18.24 -26.32
N THR A 566 33.07 17.80 -25.12
CA THR A 566 31.67 17.61 -24.71
C THR A 566 31.23 18.77 -23.85
N HIS A 567 30.04 19.29 -24.14
CA HIS A 567 29.38 20.36 -23.40
C HIS A 567 28.37 19.79 -22.41
N ILE A 568 27.56 18.80 -22.83
CA ILE A 568 26.49 18.21 -22.03
C ILE A 568 26.95 16.93 -21.32
N ARG A 569 27.60 16.03 -22.06
CA ARG A 569 28.08 14.74 -21.53
C ARG A 569 29.31 14.97 -20.65
N SER A 570 29.43 14.19 -19.58
CA SER A 570 30.60 14.23 -18.70
C SER A 570 31.89 14.00 -19.48
N ALA A 571 32.92 14.79 -19.17
CA ALA A 571 34.24 14.65 -19.79
C ALA A 571 34.85 13.27 -19.47
N PHE A 572 34.52 12.68 -18.32
CA PHE A 572 34.97 11.34 -17.94
C PHE A 572 34.32 10.25 -18.80
N VAL A 573 33.02 10.39 -19.12
CA VAL A 573 32.34 9.45 -20.01
C VAL A 573 32.84 9.63 -21.44
N ALA A 574 33.13 10.87 -21.86
CA ALA A 574 33.65 11.18 -23.19
C ALA A 574 34.96 10.44 -23.50
N LEU A 575 35.79 10.11 -22.50
CA LEU A 575 37.01 9.30 -22.67
C LEU A 575 36.77 7.92 -23.30
N SER A 576 35.54 7.40 -23.23
CA SER A 576 35.14 6.16 -23.90
C SER A 576 34.87 6.31 -25.41
N GLY A 577 34.96 7.54 -25.94
CA GLY A 577 34.67 7.89 -27.34
C GLY A 577 33.26 8.41 -27.57
N ALA A 578 32.45 8.58 -26.51
CA ALA A 578 31.11 9.16 -26.58
C ALA A 578 31.15 10.68 -26.74
N SER A 579 30.23 11.24 -27.52
CA SER A 579 30.08 12.69 -27.74
C SER A 579 28.72 13.18 -27.20
N ASP A 580 28.37 14.44 -27.40
CA ASP A 580 27.02 14.98 -27.09
C ASP A 580 25.93 14.50 -28.06
N GLN A 581 26.14 13.36 -28.72
CA GLN A 581 25.10 12.59 -29.38
C GLN A 581 24.57 11.56 -28.39
N PHE A 582 23.27 11.58 -28.15
CA PHE A 582 22.60 10.69 -27.21
C PHE A 582 21.64 9.80 -27.97
N THR A 583 21.62 8.51 -27.64
CA THR A 583 20.73 7.54 -28.31
C THR A 583 19.36 7.43 -27.65
N SER A 584 19.27 7.73 -26.35
CA SER A 584 18.05 7.65 -25.57
C SER A 584 18.03 8.69 -24.45
N ILE A 585 16.86 8.90 -23.85
CA ILE A 585 16.70 9.75 -22.65
C ILE A 585 17.48 9.17 -21.48
N HIS A 586 17.52 7.85 -21.36
CA HIS A 586 18.34 7.13 -20.38
C HIS A 586 19.84 7.45 -20.53
N ASP A 587 20.39 7.36 -21.75
CA ASP A 587 21.79 7.69 -22.03
C ASP A 587 22.12 9.14 -21.65
N LEU A 588 21.24 10.09 -22.00
CA LEU A 588 21.39 11.49 -21.60
C LEU A 588 21.40 11.67 -20.08
N CYS A 589 20.44 11.08 -19.36
CA CYS A 589 20.33 11.26 -17.91
C CYS A 589 21.47 10.60 -17.13
N GLN A 590 21.98 9.45 -17.58
CA GLN A 590 23.06 8.71 -16.91
C GLN A 590 24.46 9.27 -17.17
N THR A 591 24.65 9.95 -18.31
CA THR A 591 26.00 10.35 -18.76
C THR A 591 26.22 11.86 -18.74
N VAL A 592 25.27 12.62 -18.23
CA VAL A 592 25.38 14.07 -18.07
C VAL A 592 26.55 14.45 -17.14
N ARG A 593 27.15 15.60 -17.41
CA ARG A 593 28.25 16.18 -16.62
C ARG A 593 27.85 16.60 -15.21
N ASP A 594 28.85 16.80 -14.36
CA ASP A 594 28.66 17.41 -13.04
C ASP A 594 28.05 18.82 -13.12
N GLY A 595 27.27 19.18 -12.11
CA GLY A 595 26.50 20.43 -12.05
C GLY A 595 25.12 20.38 -12.72
N VAL A 596 24.78 19.29 -13.40
CA VAL A 596 23.46 19.09 -14.02
C VAL A 596 22.76 17.91 -13.37
N PHE A 597 21.56 18.15 -12.82
CA PHE A 597 20.74 17.11 -12.24
C PHE A 597 19.51 16.87 -13.12
N LEU A 598 19.38 15.65 -13.63
CA LEU A 598 18.27 15.21 -14.47
C LEU A 598 17.57 14.03 -13.80
N GLU A 599 16.24 14.03 -13.83
CA GLU A 599 15.42 12.93 -13.35
C GLU A 599 14.66 12.32 -14.52
N GLU A 600 14.97 11.07 -14.85
CA GLU A 600 14.39 10.37 -16.01
C GLU A 600 12.88 10.14 -15.82
N ALA A 601 12.44 9.91 -14.58
CA ALA A 601 11.05 9.59 -14.26
C ALA A 601 10.06 10.75 -14.55
N VAL A 602 10.53 11.99 -14.67
CA VAL A 602 9.68 13.17 -14.96
C VAL A 602 9.64 13.53 -16.44
N ILE A 603 10.36 12.80 -17.28
CA ILE A 603 10.42 13.02 -18.73
C ILE A 603 9.37 12.12 -19.40
N PRO A 604 8.41 12.68 -20.16
CA PRO A 604 7.33 11.91 -20.80
C PRO A 604 7.78 10.92 -21.89
N HIS A 605 8.22 9.71 -21.52
CA HIS A 605 8.65 8.69 -22.49
C HIS A 605 8.39 7.26 -22.01
N ILE A 606 8.29 6.33 -22.98
CA ILE A 606 8.16 4.88 -22.72
C ILE A 606 9.08 4.12 -23.68
N ASP A 607 10.01 3.34 -23.12
CA ASP A 607 10.90 2.50 -23.93
C ASP A 607 10.17 1.35 -24.62
N VAL A 608 10.48 1.13 -25.89
CA VAL A 608 9.90 0.08 -26.73
C VAL A 608 10.90 -1.07 -26.96
N TYR A 609 10.58 -2.25 -26.42
CA TYR A 609 11.34 -3.48 -26.68
C TYR A 609 11.25 -3.92 -28.16
N PRO A 610 12.33 -4.45 -28.79
CA PRO A 610 13.64 -4.77 -28.21
C PRO A 610 14.71 -3.69 -28.36
N ASP A 611 14.43 -2.61 -29.10
CA ASP A 611 15.47 -1.69 -29.53
C ASP A 611 15.88 -0.69 -28.44
N GLU A 612 14.92 -0.27 -27.58
CA GLU A 612 15.15 0.68 -26.48
C GLU A 612 15.21 -0.01 -25.10
N MET A 613 14.85 -1.30 -25.03
CA MET A 613 14.87 -2.09 -23.79
C MET A 613 15.62 -3.41 -23.98
N GLU A 614 16.55 -3.71 -23.07
CA GLU A 614 17.28 -4.97 -23.08
C GLU A 614 16.40 -6.17 -22.66
N VAL A 615 15.45 -5.95 -21.76
CA VAL A 615 14.61 -7.00 -21.17
C VAL A 615 13.19 -6.98 -21.71
N PRO A 616 12.59 -8.14 -22.02
CA PRO A 616 11.20 -8.21 -22.46
C PRO A 616 10.25 -7.88 -21.30
N LEU A 617 9.04 -7.41 -21.65
CA LEU A 617 7.96 -7.20 -20.70
C LEU A 617 7.22 -8.51 -20.40
N ASN A 618 6.69 -8.61 -19.19
CA ASN A 618 5.83 -9.68 -18.72
C ASN A 618 4.42 -9.50 -19.30
N ALA A 619 3.81 -10.57 -19.82
CA ALA A 619 2.49 -10.50 -20.46
C ALA A 619 1.31 -10.69 -19.50
N TRP A 620 1.53 -10.69 -18.18
CA TRP A 620 0.52 -10.98 -17.16
C TRP A 620 -0.86 -10.35 -17.41
N LEU A 621 -0.93 -9.09 -17.85
CA LEU A 621 -2.20 -8.40 -18.10
C LEU A 621 -2.92 -8.99 -19.32
N LEU A 622 -2.18 -9.26 -20.39
CA LEU A 622 -2.71 -9.90 -21.60
C LEU A 622 -3.09 -11.36 -21.32
N ASP A 623 -2.29 -12.05 -20.52
CA ASP A 623 -2.51 -13.45 -20.11
C ASP A 623 -3.77 -13.56 -19.24
N PHE A 624 -3.92 -12.66 -18.25
CA PHE A 624 -5.16 -12.52 -17.48
C PHE A 624 -6.35 -12.24 -18.40
N PHE A 625 -6.21 -11.28 -19.31
CA PHE A 625 -7.29 -10.93 -20.21
C PHE A 625 -7.70 -12.10 -21.11
N LYS A 626 -6.78 -12.99 -21.51
CA LYS A 626 -7.12 -14.16 -22.33
C LYS A 626 -7.73 -15.31 -21.54
N HIS A 627 -7.20 -15.61 -20.36
CA HIS A 627 -7.51 -16.84 -19.63
C HIS A 627 -8.33 -16.64 -18.36
N GLY A 628 -8.20 -15.49 -17.68
CA GLY A 628 -8.86 -15.20 -16.42
C GLY A 628 -8.37 -16.04 -15.22
N ASP A 629 -7.25 -16.75 -15.35
CA ASP A 629 -6.75 -17.66 -14.30
C ASP A 629 -5.62 -17.03 -13.46
N ILE A 630 -5.90 -16.85 -12.17
CA ILE A 630 -4.96 -16.32 -11.16
C ILE A 630 -3.79 -17.26 -10.95
N ASN A 631 -4.02 -18.58 -10.93
CA ASN A 631 -2.97 -19.55 -10.65
C ASN A 631 -1.90 -19.54 -11.74
N THR A 632 -2.34 -19.34 -12.98
CA THR A 632 -1.46 -19.12 -14.12
C THR A 632 -0.62 -17.85 -13.96
N ILE A 633 -1.21 -16.73 -13.52
CA ILE A 633 -0.46 -15.49 -13.29
C ILE A 633 0.58 -15.68 -12.17
N GLU A 634 0.20 -16.37 -11.10
CA GLU A 634 1.10 -16.66 -9.99
C GLU A 634 2.28 -17.56 -10.41
N LYS A 635 1.99 -18.69 -11.04
CA LYS A 635 3.01 -19.72 -11.34
C LYS A 635 3.79 -19.43 -12.61
N ALA A 636 3.13 -18.96 -13.67
CA ALA A 636 3.75 -18.76 -14.98
C ALA A 636 4.36 -17.37 -15.12
N ASN A 637 3.63 -16.32 -14.71
CA ASN A 637 4.11 -14.93 -14.80
C ASN A 637 4.93 -14.49 -13.58
N GLY A 638 4.97 -15.30 -12.52
CA GLY A 638 5.79 -15.05 -11.33
C GLY A 638 5.33 -13.84 -10.50
N ILE A 639 4.07 -13.45 -10.64
CA ILE A 639 3.48 -12.35 -9.88
C ILE A 639 2.91 -12.91 -8.58
N ARG A 640 3.28 -12.31 -7.45
CA ARG A 640 2.78 -12.78 -6.15
C ARG A 640 1.28 -12.66 -6.09
N ARG A 641 0.61 -13.69 -5.58
CA ARG A 641 -0.85 -13.72 -5.44
C ARG A 641 -1.41 -12.50 -4.69
N SER A 642 -0.67 -11.98 -3.72
CA SER A 642 -1.00 -10.77 -2.96
C SER A 642 -1.06 -9.49 -3.80
N ASP A 643 -0.34 -9.45 -4.93
CA ASP A 643 -0.12 -8.26 -5.74
C ASP A 643 -1.01 -8.24 -6.99
N ILE A 644 -1.48 -9.41 -7.44
CA ILE A 644 -2.33 -9.57 -8.63
C ILE A 644 -3.56 -8.65 -8.57
N TRP A 645 -4.24 -8.61 -7.43
CA TRP A 645 -5.42 -7.76 -7.27
C TRP A 645 -5.11 -6.27 -7.48
N PHE A 646 -4.00 -5.77 -6.93
CA PHE A 646 -3.62 -4.35 -7.04
C PHE A 646 -3.29 -3.99 -8.48
N LEU A 647 -2.51 -4.83 -9.15
CA LEU A 647 -2.15 -4.62 -10.54
C LEU A 647 -3.37 -4.58 -11.46
N LEU A 648 -4.32 -5.51 -11.26
CA LEU A 648 -5.57 -5.55 -12.01
C LEU A 648 -6.49 -4.37 -11.67
N ASN A 649 -6.59 -3.99 -10.40
CA ASN A 649 -7.38 -2.85 -9.94
C ASN A 649 -6.83 -1.53 -10.51
N ASP A 650 -5.51 -1.32 -10.45
CA ASP A 650 -4.86 -0.12 -10.96
C ASP A 650 -5.05 0.01 -12.48
N PHE A 651 -4.98 -1.11 -13.21
CA PHE A 651 -5.32 -1.13 -14.63
C PHE A 651 -6.80 -0.82 -14.88
N SER A 652 -7.71 -1.40 -14.08
CA SER A 652 -9.15 -1.11 -14.16
C SER A 652 -9.44 0.37 -13.96
N LEU A 653 -8.80 1.00 -12.98
CA LEU A 653 -8.91 2.43 -12.68
C LEU A 653 -8.38 3.29 -13.84
N ALA A 654 -7.23 2.94 -14.41
CA ALA A 654 -6.68 3.63 -15.57
C ALA A 654 -7.64 3.56 -16.77
N LEU A 655 -8.17 2.36 -17.07
CA LEU A 655 -9.10 2.16 -18.18
C LEU A 655 -10.43 2.91 -17.99
N ALA A 656 -11.00 2.87 -16.79
CA ALA A 656 -12.20 3.64 -16.44
C ALA A 656 -11.95 5.15 -16.62
N THR A 657 -10.81 5.65 -16.12
CA THR A 657 -10.42 7.07 -16.24
C THR A 657 -10.30 7.51 -17.71
N ILE A 658 -9.72 6.67 -18.58
CA ILE A 658 -9.64 6.94 -20.02
C ILE A 658 -11.04 7.05 -20.63
N ILE A 659 -11.92 6.09 -20.34
CA ILE A 659 -13.29 6.05 -20.88
C ILE A 659 -14.07 7.29 -20.45
N THR A 660 -14.08 7.61 -19.15
CA THR A 660 -14.79 8.78 -18.63
C THR A 660 -14.22 10.08 -19.20
N SER A 661 -12.91 10.19 -19.34
CA SER A 661 -12.27 11.38 -19.94
C SER A 661 -12.68 11.57 -21.40
N LEU A 662 -12.75 10.48 -22.18
CA LEU A 662 -13.21 10.54 -23.57
C LEU A 662 -14.71 10.87 -23.67
N GLN A 663 -15.55 10.30 -22.80
CA GLN A 663 -16.98 10.64 -22.74
C GLN A 663 -17.21 12.12 -22.44
N ASN A 664 -16.49 12.65 -21.44
CA ASN A 664 -16.53 14.06 -21.07
C ASN A 664 -16.07 14.97 -22.21
N PHE A 665 -14.97 14.61 -22.87
CA PHE A 665 -14.47 15.35 -24.04
C PHE A 665 -15.50 15.41 -25.17
N MET A 666 -16.22 14.31 -25.41
CA MET A 666 -17.26 14.22 -26.43
C MET A 666 -18.61 14.82 -26.01
N LYS A 667 -18.70 15.38 -24.79
CA LYS A 667 -19.94 15.91 -24.18
C LYS A 667 -21.09 14.88 -24.19
N ILE A 668 -20.78 13.59 -24.14
CA ILE A 668 -21.76 12.51 -24.05
C ILE A 668 -22.18 12.40 -22.58
N LYS A 669 -23.09 13.28 -22.14
CA LYS A 669 -23.68 13.21 -20.79
C LYS A 669 -24.70 12.08 -20.72
N GLU A 670 -24.32 10.94 -20.15
CA GLU A 670 -25.24 10.02 -19.46
C GLU A 670 -24.56 9.41 -18.22
N GLY A 671 -24.94 9.91 -17.04
CA GLY A 671 -25.05 9.12 -15.79
C GLY A 671 -23.79 8.55 -15.11
N THR A 672 -22.56 8.93 -15.47
CA THR A 672 -21.33 8.25 -14.99
C THR A 672 -20.55 8.97 -13.88
N ASP A 673 -21.11 10.01 -13.27
CA ASP A 673 -20.47 10.69 -12.12
C ASP A 673 -20.49 9.81 -10.84
N VAL A 674 -21.30 8.75 -10.83
CA VAL A 674 -21.41 7.81 -9.70
C VAL A 674 -20.31 6.73 -9.76
N ASP A 675 -19.91 6.27 -10.96
CA ASP A 675 -18.91 5.20 -11.12
C ASP A 675 -17.46 5.67 -10.88
N MET A 676 -17.14 6.96 -11.09
CA MET A 676 -15.80 7.51 -10.80
C MET A 676 -15.50 7.59 -9.30
N LEU A 677 -16.53 7.82 -8.49
CA LEU A 677 -16.46 7.76 -7.02
C LEU A 677 -16.32 6.31 -6.51
N ASP A 678 -16.79 5.32 -7.27
CA ASP A 678 -16.73 3.89 -6.93
C ASP A 678 -15.36 3.22 -7.21
N VAL A 679 -14.51 3.80 -8.08
CA VAL A 679 -13.26 3.13 -8.53
C VAL A 679 -11.97 3.78 -7.97
N MET A 680 -12.02 5.02 -7.45
CA MET A 680 -10.85 5.71 -6.84
C MET A 680 -10.43 5.18 -5.45
N GLY A 681 -10.33 3.86 -5.29
CA GLY A 681 -9.83 3.26 -4.05
C GLY A 681 -10.82 3.42 -2.89
N SER A 682 -12.11 3.45 -3.19
CA SER A 682 -13.19 3.59 -2.23
C SER A 682 -13.95 2.26 -2.03
N LEU A 683 -13.23 1.12 -2.03
CA LEU A 683 -13.79 -0.08 -1.37
C LEU A 683 -14.27 0.30 0.04
N ASP A 684 -13.53 1.21 0.70
CA ASP A 684 -13.90 1.89 1.92
C ASP A 684 -15.23 2.70 1.83
N ALA A 685 -15.55 3.39 0.73
CA ALA A 685 -16.82 4.13 0.60
C ALA A 685 -18.03 3.23 0.28
N ARG A 686 -17.82 2.16 -0.50
CA ARG A 686 -18.85 1.13 -0.72
C ARG A 686 -19.11 0.33 0.56
N GLU A 687 -18.07 -0.04 1.29
CA GLU A 687 -18.18 -0.64 2.62
C GLU A 687 -18.79 0.35 3.64
N GLU A 688 -18.53 1.66 3.54
CA GLU A 688 -19.23 2.70 4.32
C GLU A 688 -20.73 2.77 3.99
N ALA A 689 -21.10 2.66 2.72
CA ALA A 689 -22.49 2.61 2.30
C ALA A 689 -23.18 1.33 2.80
N GLU A 690 -22.49 0.19 2.82
CA GLU A 690 -22.97 -1.07 3.42
C GLU A 690 -23.04 -1.00 4.96
N ASP A 691 -22.07 -0.35 5.63
CA ASP A 691 -22.09 -0.07 7.07
C ASP A 691 -23.29 0.81 7.46
N THR A 692 -23.59 1.83 6.64
CA THR A 692 -24.74 2.72 6.86
C THR A 692 -26.05 1.95 6.70
N ARG A 693 -26.19 1.14 5.64
CA ARG A 693 -27.38 0.29 5.42
C ARG A 693 -27.57 -0.77 6.50
N ALA A 694 -26.48 -1.38 6.99
CA ALA A 694 -26.53 -2.36 8.08
C ALA A 694 -26.90 -1.69 9.43
N GLY A 695 -26.40 -0.49 9.69
CA GLY A 695 -26.77 0.30 10.87
C GLY A 695 -28.24 0.73 10.87
N ASP A 696 -28.78 1.10 9.71
CA ASP A 696 -30.19 1.45 9.55
C ASP A 696 -31.11 0.22 9.80
N ALA A 697 -30.69 -0.98 9.38
CA ALA A 697 -31.42 -2.22 9.63
C ALA A 697 -31.41 -2.66 11.12
N GLU A 698 -30.31 -2.40 11.85
CA GLU A 698 -30.24 -2.64 13.31
C GLU A 698 -31.16 -1.67 14.07
N ALA A 699 -31.21 -0.39 13.66
CA ALA A 699 -32.06 0.64 14.27
C ALA A 699 -33.57 0.42 14.07
N GLU A 700 -33.97 -0.19 12.94
CA GLU A 700 -35.37 -0.57 12.68
C GLU A 700 -35.80 -1.82 13.48
N SER A 701 -34.86 -2.64 13.96
CA SER A 701 -35.16 -3.87 14.71
C SER A 701 -35.42 -3.66 16.20
N GLU A 702 -34.89 -2.58 16.80
CA GLU A 702 -35.05 -2.28 18.23
C GLU A 702 -36.31 -1.44 18.56
N VAL A 703 -37.06 -0.97 17.56
CA VAL A 703 -38.26 -0.14 17.77
C VAL A 703 -39.53 -0.94 17.45
N SER A 704 -39.85 -1.95 18.27
CA SER A 704 -41.19 -2.56 18.28
C SER A 704 -41.63 -3.04 19.67
N GLY A 705 -42.30 -2.16 20.42
CA GLY A 705 -42.99 -2.47 21.69
C GLY A 705 -43.59 -1.21 22.34
N PRO A 706 -44.80 -1.27 22.96
CA PRO A 706 -45.77 -0.18 22.86
C PRO A 706 -45.63 0.93 23.91
N ALA A 707 -46.05 2.12 23.50
CA ALA A 707 -46.15 3.33 24.31
C ALA A 707 -47.22 3.23 25.41
N SER A 708 -46.89 3.75 26.60
CA SER A 708 -47.86 4.30 27.55
C SER A 708 -47.37 5.65 28.08
N SER A 709 -48.35 6.53 28.30
CA SER A 709 -48.27 7.98 28.43
C SER A 709 -48.17 8.48 29.88
N ILE A 710 -48.02 9.81 30.01
CA ILE A 710 -48.21 10.73 31.17
C ILE A 710 -46.86 11.35 31.59
N ALA A 711 -46.46 12.58 31.24
CA ALA A 711 -47.02 13.96 31.32
C ALA A 711 -46.26 14.81 32.37
N ASP A 712 -45.89 16.03 31.93
CA ASP A 712 -45.57 17.26 32.67
C ASP A 712 -44.32 17.27 33.59
N SER A 713 -43.36 18.20 33.51
CA SER A 713 -43.55 19.66 33.43
C SER A 713 -42.22 20.43 33.26
N ALA A 714 -42.24 21.47 32.42
CA ALA A 714 -41.63 22.80 32.61
C ALA A 714 -40.12 22.97 32.91
N HIS A 715 -39.31 23.39 31.92
CA HIS A 715 -38.96 24.80 31.64
C HIS A 715 -37.70 24.94 30.74
N GLY A 716 -37.79 25.77 29.68
CA GLY A 716 -36.68 26.65 29.31
C GLY A 716 -36.06 26.58 27.90
N GLY A 717 -36.80 26.95 26.85
CA GLY A 717 -36.30 27.84 25.77
C GLY A 717 -35.29 27.32 24.72
N PRO A 718 -35.16 27.99 23.55
CA PRO A 718 -35.40 27.31 22.27
C PRO A 718 -34.22 27.22 21.27
N VAL A 719 -34.34 26.20 20.43
CA VAL A 719 -33.58 25.76 19.23
C VAL A 719 -33.78 26.76 18.04
N PRO A 720 -33.03 26.70 16.91
CA PRO A 720 -33.51 25.85 15.81
C PRO A 720 -32.44 25.20 14.90
N GLU A 721 -32.59 23.88 14.73
CA GLU A 721 -32.13 23.13 13.58
C GLU A 721 -33.03 23.37 12.34
N ARG A 722 -32.45 23.11 11.17
CA ARG A 722 -32.98 23.37 9.83
C ARG A 722 -34.17 22.47 9.46
N PRO A 723 -35.18 22.97 8.72
CA PRO A 723 -36.30 22.16 8.28
C PRO A 723 -36.00 21.34 7.02
N LYS A 724 -36.55 20.12 6.99
CA LYS A 724 -36.85 19.32 5.78
C LYS A 724 -38.19 19.78 5.19
N VAL A 725 -38.29 19.89 3.87
CA VAL A 725 -39.54 20.12 3.10
C VAL A 725 -39.46 19.21 1.86
N VAL A 726 -40.18 18.08 1.79
CA VAL A 726 -41.55 17.85 1.29
C VAL A 726 -41.83 18.41 -0.11
N SER A 727 -42.03 17.48 -1.06
CA SER A 727 -42.52 17.67 -2.41
C SER A 727 -43.95 18.24 -2.46
N SER A 728 -44.20 19.26 -3.30
CA SER A 728 -45.44 19.35 -4.09
C SER A 728 -45.34 20.38 -5.23
N LEU A 729 -45.88 19.98 -6.38
CA LEU A 729 -46.11 20.81 -7.57
C LEU A 729 -47.22 21.83 -7.33
N ARG A 730 -47.01 23.10 -7.75
CA ARG A 730 -48.01 23.93 -8.44
C ARG A 730 -47.35 25.19 -9.05
N LYS A 731 -47.56 25.37 -10.35
CA LYS A 731 -47.19 26.55 -11.16
C LYS A 731 -47.89 27.82 -10.63
N ALA A 732 -47.12 28.88 -10.46
CA ALA A 732 -47.57 30.26 -10.63
C ALA A 732 -46.44 31.10 -11.23
N LYS A 733 -46.75 31.81 -12.32
CA LYS A 733 -45.88 32.77 -13.01
C LYS A 733 -45.54 33.95 -12.08
N ASN A 734 -44.28 34.35 -12.03
CA ASN A 734 -43.88 35.75 -12.14
C ASN A 734 -42.38 35.86 -12.44
N ALA A 735 -42.06 36.91 -13.20
CA ALA A 735 -40.83 37.15 -13.92
C ALA A 735 -39.69 37.71 -13.05
N ASP A 736 -38.49 37.65 -13.66
CA ASP A 736 -37.23 38.32 -13.35
C ASP A 736 -36.17 37.46 -12.63
N SER A 737 -35.36 36.74 -13.42
CA SER A 737 -33.99 36.34 -13.05
C SER A 737 -33.05 36.47 -14.25
N TRP A 738 -31.92 37.11 -14.02
CA TRP A 738 -30.93 37.60 -14.99
C TRP A 738 -29.85 36.55 -15.38
N GLU A 739 -30.22 35.28 -15.57
CA GLU A 739 -29.24 34.21 -15.83
C GLU A 739 -29.26 33.62 -17.26
N ASP A 740 -30.30 33.87 -18.07
CA ASP A 740 -30.46 33.20 -19.37
C ASP A 740 -29.85 33.97 -20.57
N LEU A 741 -29.17 35.11 -20.35
CA LEU A 741 -28.51 35.87 -21.44
C LEU A 741 -26.99 35.67 -21.51
N ALA A 742 -26.39 34.95 -20.54
CA ALA A 742 -24.94 34.71 -20.50
C ALA A 742 -24.49 33.46 -21.29
N ASP A 743 -25.41 32.52 -21.55
CA ASP A 743 -25.08 31.23 -22.19
C ASP A 743 -25.02 31.29 -23.72
N GLU A 744 -25.72 32.23 -24.36
CA GLU A 744 -25.65 32.43 -25.82
C GLU A 744 -24.42 33.26 -26.24
N GLU A 745 -23.90 34.11 -25.37
CA GLU A 745 -22.69 34.92 -25.64
C GLU A 745 -21.40 34.11 -25.37
N SER A 746 -21.43 33.21 -24.37
CA SER A 746 -20.35 32.27 -24.05
C SER A 746 -20.07 31.27 -25.18
N THR A 747 -21.14 30.73 -25.80
CA THR A 747 -21.02 29.81 -26.93
C THR A 747 -20.54 30.49 -28.21
N ARG A 748 -20.91 31.76 -28.45
CA ARG A 748 -20.32 32.55 -29.55
C ARG A 748 -18.85 32.88 -29.32
N ALA A 749 -18.47 33.23 -28.10
CA ALA A 749 -17.08 33.50 -27.74
C ALA A 749 -16.18 32.25 -27.87
N GLU A 750 -16.67 31.05 -27.54
CA GLU A 750 -15.97 29.78 -27.78
C GLU A 750 -15.78 29.48 -29.27
N VAL A 751 -16.81 29.73 -30.09
CA VAL A 751 -16.77 29.52 -31.54
C VAL A 751 -15.84 30.54 -32.22
N GLU A 752 -15.87 31.80 -31.80
CA GLU A 752 -14.97 32.85 -32.29
C GLU A 752 -13.53 32.62 -31.85
N ALA A 753 -13.30 32.12 -30.63
CA ALA A 753 -11.97 31.72 -30.16
C ALA A 753 -11.41 30.53 -30.96
N ARG A 754 -12.25 29.55 -31.31
CA ARG A 754 -11.90 28.44 -32.21
C ARG A 754 -11.54 28.94 -33.61
N GLN A 755 -12.36 29.82 -34.19
CA GLN A 755 -12.12 30.38 -35.53
C GLN A 755 -10.86 31.26 -35.57
N LYS A 756 -10.58 32.00 -34.49
CA LYS A 756 -9.37 32.81 -34.36
C LYS A 756 -8.13 31.94 -34.20
N ALA A 757 -8.20 30.87 -33.41
CA ALA A 757 -7.14 29.86 -33.31
C ALA A 757 -6.91 29.13 -34.64
N ASP A 758 -7.96 28.86 -35.43
CA ASP A 758 -7.85 28.27 -36.77
C ASP A 758 -7.22 29.24 -37.79
N LYS A 759 -7.45 30.54 -37.64
CA LYS A 759 -6.81 31.56 -38.47
C LYS A 759 -5.32 31.70 -38.14
N GLU A 760 -4.97 31.65 -36.86
CA GLU A 760 -3.58 31.62 -36.37
C GLU A 760 -2.87 30.29 -36.74
N ARG A 761 -3.61 29.17 -36.83
CA ARG A 761 -3.15 27.84 -37.30
C ARG A 761 -2.72 27.85 -38.78
N LEU A 762 -3.43 28.58 -39.64
CA LEU A 762 -3.10 28.72 -41.06
C LEU A 762 -1.88 29.62 -41.32
N GLU A 763 -1.60 30.56 -40.42
CA GLU A 763 -0.44 31.46 -40.51
C GLU A 763 0.87 30.85 -39.96
N ALA A 764 0.80 29.77 -39.17
CA ALA A 764 1.94 29.17 -38.47
C ALA A 764 2.61 27.94 -39.15
N GLY A 765 2.17 27.52 -40.35
CA GLY A 765 2.91 26.55 -41.17
C GLY A 765 3.01 25.11 -40.63
N TYR A 766 2.07 24.66 -39.79
CA TYR A 766 1.98 23.25 -39.38
C TYR A 766 1.23 22.44 -40.45
N GLU A 767 1.97 21.72 -41.30
CA GLU A 767 1.41 20.82 -42.32
C GLU A 767 0.84 19.56 -41.63
N GLU A 768 -0.49 19.36 -41.74
CA GLU A 768 -1.34 18.29 -41.16
C GLU A 768 -1.73 18.43 -39.67
N GLY A 769 -3.04 18.64 -39.42
CA GLY A 769 -3.63 18.67 -38.07
C GLY A 769 -3.83 17.27 -37.46
N PRO A 770 -4.08 17.17 -36.14
CA PRO A 770 -4.16 15.89 -35.43
C PRO A 770 -5.34 15.01 -35.89
N ALA A 771 -5.18 13.69 -35.82
CA ALA A 771 -6.10 12.73 -36.45
C ALA A 771 -7.53 12.71 -35.88
N TRP A 772 -7.71 13.21 -34.65
CA TRP A 772 -9.01 13.23 -33.95
C TRP A 772 -9.98 14.32 -34.43
N GLU A 773 -9.58 15.19 -35.36
CA GLU A 773 -10.49 16.16 -36.00
C GLU A 773 -11.62 15.47 -36.80
N LYS A 774 -11.52 14.16 -37.03
CA LYS A 774 -12.56 13.31 -37.61
C LYS A 774 -13.42 12.67 -36.49
N GLU A 775 -14.50 13.34 -36.07
CA GLU A 775 -15.36 12.93 -34.94
C GLU A 775 -15.84 11.46 -34.97
N GLU A 776 -16.04 10.90 -36.16
CA GLU A 776 -16.53 9.52 -36.33
C GLU A 776 -15.51 8.47 -35.83
N GLY A 777 -14.21 8.73 -35.95
CA GLY A 777 -13.19 7.80 -35.50
C GLY A 777 -13.10 7.71 -33.97
N LEU A 778 -13.32 8.82 -33.25
CA LEU A 778 -13.23 8.85 -31.80
C LEU A 778 -14.36 8.07 -31.12
N ARG A 779 -15.57 8.04 -31.72
CA ARG A 779 -16.70 7.20 -31.27
C ARG A 779 -16.35 5.72 -31.32
N ASN A 780 -15.67 5.28 -32.38
CA ASN A 780 -15.24 3.89 -32.51
C ASN A 780 -14.17 3.51 -31.48
N VAL A 781 -13.26 4.43 -31.16
CA VAL A 781 -12.25 4.25 -30.10
C VAL A 781 -12.94 4.09 -28.74
N LEU A 782 -13.87 4.98 -28.40
CA LEU A 782 -14.64 4.90 -27.15
C LEU A 782 -15.39 3.57 -27.05
N LYS A 783 -16.08 3.17 -28.12
CA LYS A 783 -16.80 1.89 -28.16
C LYS A 783 -15.87 0.70 -27.93
N ALA A 784 -14.71 0.67 -28.58
CA ALA A 784 -13.74 -0.40 -28.40
C ALA A 784 -13.21 -0.48 -26.95
N LEU A 785 -12.94 0.66 -26.32
CA LEU A 785 -12.52 0.74 -24.91
C LEU A 785 -13.63 0.28 -23.95
N GLN A 786 -14.90 0.61 -24.23
CA GLN A 786 -16.03 0.14 -23.44
C GLN A 786 -16.21 -1.38 -23.53
N VAL A 787 -16.05 -1.96 -24.73
CA VAL A 787 -16.07 -3.44 -24.92
C VAL A 787 -14.92 -4.09 -24.15
N LEU A 788 -13.71 -3.54 -24.27
CA LEU A 788 -12.54 -3.99 -23.51
C LEU A 788 -12.78 -3.96 -22.00
N HIS A 789 -13.33 -2.85 -21.50
CA HIS A 789 -13.64 -2.66 -20.08
C HIS A 789 -14.69 -3.65 -19.59
N ALA A 790 -15.75 -3.90 -20.37
CA ALA A 790 -16.78 -4.87 -20.03
C ALA A 790 -16.22 -6.30 -19.94
N GLU A 791 -15.42 -6.73 -20.92
CA GLU A 791 -14.81 -8.06 -20.92
C GLU A 791 -13.80 -8.23 -19.79
N PHE A 792 -12.94 -7.23 -19.56
CA PHE A 792 -11.99 -7.23 -18.46
C PHE A 792 -12.70 -7.27 -17.10
N SER A 793 -13.71 -6.41 -16.91
CA SER A 793 -14.48 -6.32 -15.65
C SER A 793 -15.21 -7.60 -15.34
N LEU A 794 -15.71 -8.33 -16.34
CA LEU A 794 -16.35 -9.64 -16.13
C LEU A 794 -15.37 -10.65 -15.52
N LYS A 795 -14.15 -10.73 -16.07
CA LYS A 795 -13.09 -11.64 -15.58
C LYS A 795 -12.58 -11.18 -14.21
N PHE A 796 -12.40 -9.87 -14.03
CA PHE A 796 -11.97 -9.28 -12.77
C PHE A 796 -12.98 -9.50 -11.64
N LYS A 797 -14.29 -9.40 -11.91
CA LYS A 797 -15.34 -9.72 -10.93
C LYS A 797 -15.43 -11.22 -10.65
N ALA A 798 -15.26 -12.08 -11.65
CA ALA A 798 -15.23 -13.53 -11.47
C ALA A 798 -14.04 -14.00 -10.63
N MET A 799 -12.96 -13.22 -10.57
CA MET A 799 -11.83 -13.44 -9.66
C MET A 799 -12.20 -13.25 -8.17
N TRP A 800 -13.23 -12.45 -7.91
CA TRP A 800 -13.63 -12.00 -6.58
C TRP A 800 -14.74 -12.87 -5.96
N ALA A 801 -15.57 -13.49 -6.81
CA ALA A 801 -16.61 -14.43 -6.42
C ALA A 801 -15.99 -15.80 -6.11
#